data_AF-A0A2N6EE95-F1
#
_entry.id   AF-A0A2N6EE95-F1
#
_cell.length_a   1.000
_cell.length_b   1.000
_cell.length_c   1.000
_cell.angle_alpha   90.00
_cell.angle_beta   90.00
_cell.angle_gamma   90.00
#
_symmetry.space_group_name_H-M   'P 1'
#
loop_
_entity.id
_entity.type
_entity.pdbx_description
1 polymer ?
#
loop_
_entity_poly.entity_id
_entity_poly.type
_entity_poly.pdbx_seq_one_letter_code
_entity_poly.pdbx_strand_id
1 'polypeptide(L)'
;MECLSLRSLPAAGTLLKSLNHRLCLSLLLALFLGACGGGGDGTDSRPGALSLAGTVEDGPIAGAIVRIVDTDTDEVSRLCGPSGTGRCETKTGPHGAFSFEMAEGASLEPLEVVATGGLDTETGADFTGIALRSSLAHFAGLEESITVTPATSLLAASLHSGESPAEAEQRIRSWLGLKAGMALGASPSSDPELLKRSLLLSRLALELRQVGIADPLAHLARQAGEEPLVTGTGSLDPGLLADLGLDDAQIHSAQKLYSALCGGSQLSPATIFKQASIASGFADALGSLLEAGPGSSLSEETRLAVDEKSDLIADMVLTAAAEKTIPLDGVALQRITRYVLFSYGLSSLEWLEAEPADFSALLVKEENGLPVPLEADPQIASLAETDTLYSSAEPLLLHEIPGDDNAKRLAYYYGSDLSHLYRAEQLTAMVFDDAANDPIMREVAGGKAQAGLLDEAASLIATQIYQSQVRADAYRDLAKSLRDFGRPMEAVEALDLAFALYLDIIEAKGKASVGKDDILNLQFLGADFRRAGALERTEEVLKYIESLVPYLGTYTTYSRLLTGTLKVLDAHLEDGDLAGAMPLLDSLYAYALETPPNESKGKSYYGLKTFYLLETAERFADLGESEVALEICDQLIAIREDDGLEGLTLDATWVYVPALVELLYRAGEAERAFALAETIPDTYVNQFGSTRNGTSYQTKAYKLVATYEALISGFDAALVIVNERLPADTDKIEALTYFAVNKGAEYIALAYILDGEFALAKRALDAATQLLATLEPSSDKDRYVQLIQQGYAKVADLYGEIGESDIAAELLARGEAVLGEMAEPEYLVKGSADLALVYDLLGHYSTAAGLMEGAFVAAESFGLGASAEDGAELFEVLARAYLEMEDFTGAEAAIERFADRSMAIFDEGTDYTGDDHDDLAEDEVDNLLDAARYMVQAGNRAGALAIVDAARDTADQIFVEATRIEKYVDDKKDHIVGGYADAGDMERALDLANAIPYAEDRYLAIQAIAEAFAQQDAFADTWVANVDTDGDGRPDFFNPLASEEDILASGLELDEDSDGDGISDAEDLRPLFAD
;
A
#
# COMPACT_ATOMS: atom_id res chain seq x y z
N MET A 1 -32.63 -8.50 -10.88
CA MET A 1 -31.46 -9.03 -10.16
C MET A 1 -31.54 -8.43 -8.78
N GLU A 2 -31.75 -9.28 -7.78
CA GLU A 2 -31.85 -8.90 -6.37
C GLU A 2 -30.43 -8.61 -5.86
N CYS A 3 -30.16 -7.38 -5.44
CA CYS A 3 -29.00 -7.03 -4.63
C CYS A 3 -29.51 -6.42 -3.32
N LEU A 4 -29.25 -7.11 -2.21
CA LEU A 4 -29.44 -6.63 -0.85
C LEU A 4 -28.37 -5.57 -0.56
N SER A 5 -28.82 -4.37 -0.20
CA SER A 5 -27.96 -3.26 0.24
C SER A 5 -27.74 -3.36 1.75
N LEU A 6 -26.50 -3.65 2.16
CA LEU A 6 -26.05 -3.61 3.55
C LEU A 6 -25.44 -2.23 3.86
N ARG A 7 -25.91 -1.64 4.96
CA ARG A 7 -25.70 -0.25 5.36
C ARG A 7 -24.30 0.01 5.91
N SER A 8 -23.65 1.08 5.46
CA SER A 8 -22.43 1.65 6.06
C SER A 8 -22.78 2.59 7.23
N LEU A 9 -22.08 2.44 8.36
CA LEU A 9 -22.20 3.30 9.56
C LEU A 9 -21.27 4.53 9.45
N PRO A 10 -21.72 5.77 9.75
CA PRO A 10 -20.87 6.95 9.72
C PRO A 10 -20.01 7.08 10.99
N ALA A 11 -18.75 7.46 10.79
CA ALA A 11 -17.74 7.73 11.81
C ALA A 11 -18.09 8.96 12.67
N ALA A 12 -17.97 8.82 14.00
CA ALA A 12 -18.13 9.91 14.95
C ALA A 12 -16.77 10.42 15.46
N GLY A 13 -16.27 11.52 14.88
CA GLY A 13 -15.26 12.40 15.48
C GLY A 13 -15.96 13.72 15.87
N THR A 14 -16.00 14.15 17.13
CA THR A 14 -14.98 14.99 17.77
C THR A 14 -15.47 15.29 19.20
N LEU A 15 -14.55 15.41 20.16
CA LEU A 15 -14.59 16.35 21.31
C LEU A 15 -13.52 15.95 22.33
N LEU A 16 -12.43 16.72 22.42
CA LEU A 16 -11.82 17.17 23.69
C LEU A 16 -10.58 18.04 23.42
N LYS A 17 -10.78 19.36 23.41
CA LYS A 17 -9.72 20.35 23.64
C LYS A 17 -9.48 20.50 25.15
N SER A 18 -8.20 20.60 25.49
CA SER A 18 -7.60 21.50 26.49
C SER A 18 -7.01 20.91 27.79
N LEU A 19 -5.78 21.41 28.04
CA LEU A 19 -5.11 21.80 29.29
C LEU A 19 -3.83 21.04 29.72
N ASN A 20 -2.72 21.77 29.51
CA ASN A 20 -1.57 22.01 30.39
C ASN A 20 -0.39 21.03 30.37
N HIS A 21 0.77 21.51 29.91
CA HIS A 21 1.84 21.97 30.82
C HIS A 21 2.87 22.88 30.11
N ARG A 22 2.98 24.13 30.56
CA ARG A 22 4.22 24.93 30.48
C ARG A 22 4.93 24.81 31.82
N LEU A 23 6.18 24.38 31.85
CA LEU A 23 7.18 24.98 32.74
C LEU A 23 8.61 24.76 32.22
N CYS A 24 9.26 25.90 32.01
CA CYS A 24 10.67 26.16 31.70
C CYS A 24 11.67 25.35 32.56
N LEU A 25 12.88 25.06 32.06
CA LEU A 25 14.00 26.01 31.99
C LEU A 25 15.32 25.28 31.67
N SER A 26 16.08 25.95 30.81
CA SER A 26 17.43 25.73 30.32
C SER A 26 18.55 25.55 31.36
N LEU A 27 19.60 24.80 30.99
CA LEU A 27 20.97 25.20 31.33
C LEU A 27 22.06 24.67 30.35
N LEU A 28 22.76 25.68 29.83
CA LEU A 28 23.92 25.83 28.96
C LEU A 28 25.20 24.98 29.23
N LEU A 29 25.83 24.60 28.11
CA LEU A 29 27.22 24.85 27.63
C LEU A 29 28.44 23.96 27.99
N ALA A 30 29.07 23.52 26.89
CA ALA A 30 30.51 23.52 26.53
C ALA A 30 31.42 22.33 26.86
N LEU A 31 31.92 21.65 25.80
CA LEU A 31 33.30 21.84 25.30
C LEU A 31 33.54 21.13 23.95
N PHE A 32 34.23 21.84 23.05
CA PHE A 32 34.70 21.44 21.71
C PHE A 32 35.96 20.54 21.75
N LEU A 33 36.11 19.69 20.71
CA LEU A 33 37.32 19.36 19.90
C LEU A 33 37.61 17.85 19.72
N GLY A 34 37.36 17.36 18.49
CA GLY A 34 38.31 16.57 17.67
C GLY A 34 38.32 15.04 17.78
N ALA A 35 37.82 14.35 16.75
CA ALA A 35 38.35 13.13 16.12
C ALA A 35 37.35 12.72 15.01
N CYS A 36 37.74 12.64 13.73
CA CYS A 36 38.23 11.43 13.06
C CYS A 36 37.29 10.22 13.28
N GLY A 37 36.73 9.70 12.18
CA GLY A 37 35.75 8.63 12.17
C GLY A 37 36.19 7.39 12.95
N GLY A 38 35.25 6.89 13.74
CA GLY A 38 35.18 5.55 14.32
C GLY A 38 33.71 5.13 14.16
N GLY A 39 33.35 3.91 13.76
CA GLY A 39 34.08 2.68 14.03
C GLY A 39 34.17 2.49 15.54
N GLY A 40 33.10 1.96 16.15
CA GLY A 40 33.08 1.54 17.55
C GLY A 40 31.77 0.82 17.84
N ASP A 41 31.77 -0.51 17.90
CA ASP A 41 32.07 -1.31 19.10
C ASP A 41 31.14 -0.97 20.27
N GLY A 42 29.93 -1.53 20.21
CA GLY A 42 29.11 -1.78 21.39
C GLY A 42 29.52 -3.12 22.01
N THR A 43 30.59 -3.15 22.80
CA THR A 43 30.82 -4.26 23.72
C THR A 43 30.10 -4.00 25.04
N ASP A 44 28.78 -4.20 25.04
CA ASP A 44 28.04 -4.47 26.27
C ASP A 44 28.09 -5.99 26.54
N SER A 45 29.31 -6.52 26.65
CA SER A 45 29.53 -7.94 26.92
C SER A 45 29.06 -8.25 28.34
N ARG A 46 27.85 -8.79 28.46
CA ARG A 46 27.46 -9.55 29.65
C ARG A 46 28.45 -10.71 29.79
N PRO A 47 28.99 -10.98 30.99
CA PRO A 47 29.71 -12.21 31.22
C PRO A 47 28.74 -13.39 31.10
N GLY A 48 28.74 -14.09 29.95
CA GLY A 48 27.96 -15.32 29.73
C GLY A 48 27.42 -15.56 28.31
N ALA A 49 27.21 -14.54 27.47
CA ALA A 49 26.66 -14.74 26.12
C ALA A 49 27.70 -15.32 25.13
N LEU A 50 27.28 -16.21 24.23
CA LEU A 50 28.13 -16.75 23.17
C LEU A 50 28.02 -15.84 21.93
N SER A 51 29.12 -15.20 21.55
CA SER A 51 29.21 -14.40 20.32
C SER A 51 29.56 -15.33 19.15
N LEU A 52 28.75 -15.31 18.10
CA LEU A 52 29.07 -15.91 16.80
C LEU A 52 29.29 -14.79 15.80
N ALA A 53 30.40 -14.83 15.07
CA ALA A 53 30.69 -13.87 14.01
C ALA A 53 31.42 -14.54 12.87
N GLY A 54 31.25 -13.97 11.68
CA GLY A 54 31.83 -14.55 10.48
C GLY A 54 31.69 -13.69 9.24
N THR A 55 32.10 -14.26 8.12
CA THR A 55 32.05 -13.66 6.79
C THR A 55 31.33 -14.59 5.81
N VAL A 56 30.41 -14.04 5.04
CA VAL A 56 29.88 -14.67 3.82
C VAL A 56 30.74 -14.19 2.66
N GLU A 57 31.48 -15.11 2.04
CA GLU A 57 32.48 -14.73 1.06
C GLU A 57 32.70 -15.75 -0.08
N ASP A 58 32.83 -15.20 -1.29
CA ASP A 58 33.51 -15.75 -2.46
C ASP A 58 34.50 -14.69 -2.98
N GLY A 59 34.04 -13.45 -3.17
CA GLY A 59 34.56 -12.21 -2.58
C GLY A 59 33.60 -11.70 -1.49
N PRO A 60 33.72 -10.47 -0.95
CA PRO A 60 32.80 -10.02 0.11
C PRO A 60 31.34 -9.92 -0.39
N ILE A 61 30.44 -10.77 0.14
CA ILE A 61 29.02 -10.82 -0.29
C ILE A 61 28.18 -9.92 0.63
N ALA A 62 27.77 -8.75 0.11
CA ALA A 62 27.00 -7.76 0.84
C ALA A 62 25.49 -8.00 0.69
N GLY A 63 24.74 -7.71 1.76
CA GLY A 63 23.28 -7.76 1.74
C GLY A 63 22.65 -9.16 1.80
N ALA A 64 23.42 -10.22 1.99
CA ALA A 64 22.90 -11.57 2.14
C ALA A 64 22.13 -11.74 3.46
N ILE A 65 20.99 -12.45 3.43
CA ILE A 65 20.27 -12.81 4.65
C ILE A 65 20.94 -14.04 5.24
N VAL A 66 21.42 -13.90 6.48
CA VAL A 66 22.11 -14.97 7.22
C VAL A 66 21.18 -15.47 8.32
N ARG A 67 20.98 -16.80 8.37
CA ARG A 67 20.17 -17.50 9.36
C ARG A 67 20.99 -18.57 10.04
N ILE A 68 20.67 -18.85 11.30
CA ILE A 68 21.10 -20.09 11.97
C ILE A 68 19.92 -21.05 11.93
N VAL A 69 20.09 -22.21 11.31
CA VAL A 69 19.04 -23.23 11.18
C VAL A 69 19.45 -24.53 11.87
N ASP A 70 18.44 -25.29 12.30
CA ASP A 70 18.63 -26.64 12.84
C ASP A 70 18.70 -27.65 11.68
N THR A 71 19.74 -28.49 11.66
CA THR A 71 19.99 -29.42 10.56
C THR A 71 18.97 -30.55 10.45
N ASP A 72 18.23 -30.87 11.53
CA ASP A 72 17.22 -31.93 11.52
C ASP A 72 15.85 -31.43 11.06
N THR A 73 15.50 -30.17 11.34
CA THR A 73 14.19 -29.59 11.03
C THR A 73 14.21 -28.57 9.88
N ASP A 74 15.39 -28.07 9.50
CA ASP A 74 15.60 -26.93 8.57
C ASP A 74 14.89 -25.64 9.04
N GLU A 75 14.48 -25.56 10.30
CA GLU A 75 13.82 -24.38 10.89
C GLU A 75 14.86 -23.39 11.44
N VAL A 76 14.53 -22.09 11.35
CA VAL A 76 15.36 -21.03 11.93
C VAL A 76 15.38 -21.14 13.46
N SER A 77 16.58 -21.23 14.01
CA SER A 77 16.82 -21.33 15.45
C SER A 77 16.29 -20.09 16.18
N ARG A 78 15.69 -20.31 17.36
CA ARG A 78 15.17 -19.25 18.23
C ARG A 78 16.04 -19.02 19.46
N LEU A 79 17.35 -19.13 19.31
CA LEU A 79 18.31 -19.06 20.42
C LEU A 79 19.06 -17.71 20.51
N CYS A 80 18.67 -16.73 19.69
CA CYS A 80 19.40 -15.47 19.53
C CYS A 80 18.78 -14.31 20.32
N GLY A 81 19.57 -13.25 20.50
CA GLY A 81 19.16 -12.02 21.15
C GLY A 81 19.20 -12.06 22.68
N PRO A 82 18.91 -10.93 23.35
CA PRO A 82 19.19 -10.74 24.78
C PRO A 82 18.44 -11.69 25.72
N SER A 83 17.32 -12.26 25.26
CA SER A 83 16.48 -13.22 25.98
C SER A 83 16.84 -14.68 25.72
N GLY A 84 17.64 -14.98 24.68
CA GLY A 84 17.91 -16.36 24.24
C GLY A 84 16.69 -17.07 23.64
N THR A 85 15.68 -16.32 23.21
CA THR A 85 14.43 -16.82 22.60
C THR A 85 14.12 -16.18 21.24
N GLY A 86 14.99 -15.29 20.77
CA GLY A 86 14.81 -14.55 19.53
C GLY A 86 15.24 -15.36 18.31
N ARG A 87 14.60 -15.07 17.18
CA ARG A 87 14.91 -15.68 15.88
C ARG A 87 16.33 -15.31 15.44
N CYS A 88 17.10 -16.30 15.01
CA CYS A 88 18.49 -16.13 14.56
C CYS A 88 18.55 -15.75 13.08
N GLU A 89 18.36 -14.46 12.78
CA GLU A 89 18.43 -13.89 11.42
C GLU A 89 19.14 -12.52 11.45
N THR A 90 20.00 -12.25 10.46
CA THR A 90 20.68 -10.95 10.26
C THR A 90 21.03 -10.74 8.78
N LYS A 91 21.62 -9.59 8.42
CA LYS A 91 22.06 -9.25 7.06
C LYS A 91 23.55 -8.96 7.03
N THR A 92 24.26 -9.36 5.98
CA THR A 92 25.69 -9.06 5.85
C THR A 92 25.95 -7.59 5.52
N GLY A 93 27.01 -7.03 6.11
CA GLY A 93 27.50 -5.68 5.77
C GLY A 93 28.29 -5.63 4.44
N PRO A 94 28.82 -4.45 4.05
CA PRO A 94 29.55 -4.24 2.78
C PRO A 94 30.80 -5.12 2.59
N HIS A 95 31.31 -5.73 3.66
CA HIS A 95 32.46 -6.64 3.64
C HIS A 95 32.06 -8.10 3.89
N GLY A 96 30.77 -8.45 3.75
CA GLY A 96 30.27 -9.80 3.99
C GLY A 96 30.19 -10.22 5.45
N ALA A 97 30.50 -9.32 6.38
CA ALA A 97 30.53 -9.63 7.81
C ALA A 97 29.12 -9.78 8.41
N PHE A 98 28.95 -10.74 9.32
CA PHE A 98 27.74 -10.95 10.13
C PHE A 98 28.09 -11.27 11.59
N SER A 99 27.15 -11.05 12.50
CA SER A 99 27.30 -11.42 13.91
C SER A 99 25.96 -11.76 14.57
N PHE A 100 25.99 -12.70 15.52
CA PHE A 100 24.88 -13.09 16.38
C PHE A 100 25.31 -13.13 17.85
N GLU A 101 24.38 -12.78 18.73
CA GLU A 101 24.49 -13.09 20.16
C GLU A 101 23.56 -14.26 20.50
N MET A 102 24.12 -15.36 21.01
CA MET A 102 23.39 -16.57 21.38
C MET A 102 23.31 -16.79 22.90
N ALA A 103 22.28 -17.55 23.30
CA ALA A 103 22.10 -18.02 24.67
C ALA A 103 23.31 -18.81 25.19
N GLU A 104 23.66 -18.57 26.46
CA GLU A 104 24.77 -19.25 27.15
C GLU A 104 24.56 -20.78 27.19
N GLY A 105 25.52 -21.55 26.67
CA GLY A 105 25.49 -23.02 26.69
C GLY A 105 24.67 -23.68 25.58
N ALA A 106 24.28 -22.94 24.53
CA ALA A 106 23.66 -23.52 23.34
C ALA A 106 24.56 -24.59 22.69
N SER A 107 23.96 -25.71 22.29
CA SER A 107 24.67 -26.76 21.54
C SER A 107 24.78 -26.34 20.08
N LEU A 108 26.01 -26.20 19.57
CA LEU A 108 26.27 -25.84 18.17
C LEU A 108 26.30 -27.04 17.23
N GLU A 109 26.33 -28.27 17.75
CA GLU A 109 26.42 -29.50 16.93
C GLU A 109 25.27 -29.68 15.91
N PRO A 110 23.99 -29.41 16.24
CA PRO A 110 22.89 -29.58 15.28
C PRO A 110 22.60 -28.30 14.47
N LEU A 111 23.51 -27.31 14.47
CA LEU A 111 23.26 -26.00 13.89
C LEU A 111 24.17 -25.71 12.69
N GLU A 112 23.62 -25.01 11.71
CA GLU A 112 24.36 -24.50 10.56
C GLU A 112 23.98 -23.04 10.26
N VAL A 113 24.93 -22.33 9.67
CA VAL A 113 24.73 -20.98 9.15
C VAL A 113 24.35 -21.09 7.68
N VAL A 114 23.23 -20.50 7.31
CA VAL A 114 22.74 -20.45 5.93
C VAL A 114 22.63 -18.99 5.50
N ALA A 115 23.35 -18.63 4.45
CA ALA A 115 23.25 -17.33 3.80
C ALA A 115 22.53 -17.47 2.45
N THR A 116 21.54 -16.63 2.20
CA THR A 116 20.78 -16.61 0.94
C THR A 116 20.74 -15.21 0.36
N GLY A 117 20.95 -15.09 -0.96
CA GLY A 117 20.98 -13.81 -1.65
C GLY A 117 22.30 -13.05 -1.45
N GLY A 118 22.29 -11.79 -1.86
CA GLY A 118 23.41 -10.87 -1.70
C GLY A 118 24.34 -10.83 -2.91
N LEU A 119 25.00 -9.68 -3.07
CA LEU A 119 25.89 -9.39 -4.19
C LEU A 119 27.35 -9.48 -3.74
N ASP A 120 28.16 -10.26 -4.45
CA ASP A 120 29.61 -10.20 -4.30
C ASP A 120 30.12 -8.85 -4.81
N THR A 121 30.58 -8.01 -3.89
CA THR A 121 31.03 -6.65 -4.19
C THR A 121 32.37 -6.61 -4.94
N GLU A 122 33.12 -7.71 -4.98
CA GLU A 122 34.37 -7.78 -5.73
C GLU A 122 34.13 -8.36 -7.12
N THR A 123 33.29 -9.37 -7.27
CA THR A 123 33.04 -10.01 -8.58
C THR A 123 31.79 -9.51 -9.28
N GLY A 124 30.80 -8.99 -8.57
CA GLY A 124 29.47 -8.69 -9.09
C GLY A 124 28.56 -9.91 -9.22
N ALA A 125 28.96 -11.09 -8.77
CA ALA A 125 28.08 -12.27 -8.79
C ALA A 125 26.92 -12.12 -7.77
N ASP A 126 25.68 -12.35 -8.21
CA ASP A 126 24.51 -12.41 -7.31
C ASP A 126 24.19 -13.85 -6.88
N PHE A 127 24.04 -14.01 -5.58
CA PHE A 127 23.70 -15.25 -4.91
C PHE A 127 22.19 -15.40 -4.62
N THR A 128 21.31 -14.57 -5.21
CA THR A 128 19.86 -14.79 -5.16
C THR A 128 19.50 -16.18 -5.70
N GLY A 129 18.69 -16.92 -4.93
CA GLY A 129 18.35 -18.31 -5.25
C GLY A 129 19.49 -19.33 -5.05
N ILE A 130 20.64 -18.93 -4.49
CA ILE A 130 21.74 -19.82 -4.11
C ILE A 130 21.92 -19.76 -2.59
N ALA A 131 21.86 -20.92 -1.94
CA ALA A 131 22.08 -21.03 -0.51
C ALA A 131 23.54 -21.39 -0.21
N LEU A 132 24.26 -20.50 0.47
CA LEU A 132 25.57 -20.79 1.02
C LEU A 132 25.43 -21.34 2.44
N ARG A 133 26.07 -22.47 2.73
CA ARG A 133 25.94 -23.17 4.01
C ARG A 133 27.29 -23.35 4.70
N SER A 134 27.28 -23.34 6.03
CA SER A 134 28.45 -23.65 6.84
C SER A 134 28.04 -24.31 8.15
N SER A 135 28.50 -25.54 8.39
CA SER A 135 28.17 -26.28 9.61
C SER A 135 28.96 -25.72 10.80
N LEU A 136 28.25 -25.34 11.88
CA LEU A 136 28.91 -24.79 13.07
C LEU A 136 29.75 -25.82 13.81
N ALA A 137 29.47 -27.12 13.64
CA ALA A 137 30.30 -28.21 14.15
C ALA A 137 31.75 -28.15 13.63
N HIS A 138 32.00 -27.52 12.48
CA HIS A 138 33.34 -27.37 11.89
C HIS A 138 34.16 -26.23 12.55
N PHE A 139 33.51 -25.32 13.28
CA PHE A 139 34.13 -24.11 13.84
C PHE A 139 34.19 -24.10 15.38
N ALA A 140 34.18 -25.27 16.02
CA ALA A 140 34.30 -25.37 17.47
C ALA A 140 35.61 -24.72 17.98
N GLY A 141 35.51 -23.66 18.79
CA GLY A 141 36.61 -22.84 19.29
C GLY A 141 37.06 -21.70 18.35
N LEU A 142 36.34 -21.46 17.25
CA LEU A 142 36.56 -20.41 16.24
C LEU A 142 35.25 -19.67 15.92
N GLU A 143 34.39 -19.51 16.93
CA GLU A 143 33.03 -18.99 16.80
C GLU A 143 32.95 -17.54 16.28
N GLU A 144 34.04 -16.77 16.37
CA GLU A 144 34.15 -15.39 15.86
C GLU A 144 34.79 -15.29 14.46
N SER A 145 35.10 -16.43 13.83
CA SER A 145 35.75 -16.48 12.50
C SER A 145 35.11 -17.52 11.58
N ILE A 146 33.79 -17.60 11.59
CA ILE A 146 33.03 -18.51 10.72
C ILE A 146 33.12 -18.01 9.28
N THR A 147 33.39 -18.92 8.34
CA THR A 147 33.34 -18.60 6.91
C THR A 147 32.18 -19.34 6.28
N VAL A 148 31.42 -18.63 5.45
CA VAL A 148 30.28 -19.16 4.69
C VAL A 148 30.59 -18.94 3.21
N THR A 149 30.96 -20.01 2.51
CA THR A 149 31.51 -19.96 1.16
C THR A 149 30.93 -21.09 0.29
N PRO A 150 31.09 -21.05 -1.05
CA PRO A 150 30.77 -22.17 -1.90
C PRO A 150 31.43 -23.49 -1.45
N ALA A 151 32.69 -23.43 -0.99
CA ALA A 151 33.42 -24.61 -0.52
C ALA A 151 32.86 -25.18 0.79
N THR A 152 32.48 -24.33 1.75
CA THR A 152 31.84 -24.81 3.00
C THR A 152 30.45 -25.37 2.74
N SER A 153 29.76 -24.89 1.70
CA SER A 153 28.45 -25.37 1.31
C SER A 153 28.49 -26.80 0.80
N LEU A 154 29.49 -27.14 -0.03
CA LEU A 154 29.73 -28.53 -0.46
C LEU A 154 30.03 -29.45 0.72
N LEU A 155 30.77 -28.94 1.72
CA LEU A 155 31.08 -29.67 2.94
C LEU A 155 29.80 -29.93 3.75
N ALA A 156 28.98 -28.90 3.98
CA ALA A 156 27.71 -29.02 4.70
C ALA A 156 26.76 -30.04 4.04
N ALA A 157 26.60 -29.98 2.71
CA ALA A 157 25.78 -30.95 1.97
C ALA A 157 26.29 -32.40 2.10
N SER A 158 27.60 -32.60 2.20
CA SER A 158 28.22 -33.92 2.40
C SER A 158 28.00 -34.46 3.81
N LEU A 159 28.00 -33.58 4.82
CA LEU A 159 27.68 -33.93 6.20
C LEU A 159 26.21 -34.35 6.37
N HIS A 160 25.28 -33.65 5.71
CA HIS A 160 23.87 -34.06 5.66
C HIS A 160 23.67 -35.44 5.02
N SER A 161 24.59 -35.86 4.14
CA SER A 161 24.59 -37.20 3.53
C SER A 161 25.16 -38.29 4.46
N GLY A 162 25.55 -37.94 5.70
CA GLY A 162 26.04 -38.86 6.73
C GLY A 162 27.54 -39.17 6.65
N GLU A 163 28.31 -38.42 5.86
CA GLU A 163 29.77 -38.58 5.74
C GLU A 163 30.49 -37.92 6.94
N SER A 164 31.65 -38.45 7.36
CA SER A 164 32.41 -37.82 8.44
C SER A 164 33.13 -36.55 7.95
N PRO A 165 33.33 -35.52 8.80
CA PRO A 165 33.97 -34.26 8.37
C PRO A 165 35.33 -34.44 7.69
N ALA A 166 36.15 -35.36 8.20
CA ALA A 166 37.48 -35.62 7.63
C ALA A 166 37.43 -36.31 6.26
N GLU A 167 36.46 -37.20 6.05
CA GLU A 167 36.26 -37.90 4.78
C GLU A 167 35.70 -36.93 3.73
N ALA A 168 34.67 -36.14 4.09
CA ALA A 168 34.06 -35.14 3.23
C ALA A 168 35.08 -34.08 2.79
N GLU A 169 35.87 -33.53 3.73
CA GLU A 169 36.89 -32.54 3.42
C GLU A 169 37.97 -33.13 2.51
N GLN A 170 38.41 -34.38 2.74
CA GLN A 170 39.39 -35.03 1.87
C GLN A 170 38.83 -35.28 0.46
N ARG A 171 37.58 -35.72 0.35
CA ARG A 171 36.91 -35.99 -0.94
C ARG A 171 36.75 -34.72 -1.75
N ILE A 172 36.13 -33.69 -1.19
CA ILE A 172 35.90 -32.41 -1.87
C ILE A 172 37.22 -31.75 -2.26
N ARG A 173 38.22 -31.75 -1.37
CA ARG A 173 39.55 -31.20 -1.66
C ARG A 173 40.24 -31.90 -2.82
N SER A 174 40.12 -33.24 -2.89
CA SER A 174 40.69 -34.04 -3.98
C SER A 174 39.95 -33.79 -5.29
N TRP A 175 38.64 -33.69 -5.24
CA TRP A 175 37.78 -33.38 -6.38
C TRP A 175 38.10 -32.01 -7.00
N LEU A 176 38.33 -30.99 -6.15
CA LEU A 176 38.73 -29.64 -6.56
C LEU A 176 40.22 -29.50 -6.96
N GLY A 177 41.00 -30.57 -6.87
CA GLY A 177 42.44 -30.55 -7.19
C GLY A 177 43.27 -29.62 -6.29
N LEU A 178 42.86 -29.44 -5.03
CA LEU A 178 43.53 -28.59 -4.06
C LEU A 178 44.68 -29.33 -3.33
N LYS A 179 45.66 -28.57 -2.82
CA LYS A 179 46.84 -29.15 -2.14
C LYS A 179 46.46 -29.86 -0.85
N ALA A 180 47.11 -30.99 -0.57
CA ALA A 180 46.92 -31.73 0.67
C ALA A 180 47.18 -30.85 1.90
N GLY A 181 46.22 -30.83 2.84
CA GLY A 181 46.29 -30.04 4.07
C GLY A 181 45.73 -28.62 3.99
N MET A 182 45.24 -28.18 2.82
CA MET A 182 44.42 -26.96 2.72
C MET A 182 43.06 -27.18 3.38
N ALA A 183 42.65 -26.25 4.24
CA ALA A 183 41.36 -26.29 4.94
C ALA A 183 40.29 -25.60 4.09
N LEU A 184 39.16 -26.28 3.86
CA LEU A 184 38.05 -25.74 3.06
C LEU A 184 37.23 -24.67 3.80
N GLY A 185 37.30 -24.64 5.14
CA GLY A 185 36.72 -23.58 5.97
C GLY A 185 37.61 -22.35 6.18
N ALA A 186 38.72 -22.23 5.45
CA ALA A 186 39.52 -21.00 5.46
C ALA A 186 38.86 -19.92 4.58
N SER A 187 39.12 -18.64 4.89
CA SER A 187 38.68 -17.51 4.05
C SER A 187 39.33 -17.59 2.66
N PRO A 188 38.56 -17.71 1.56
CA PRO A 188 39.06 -17.70 0.20
C PRO A 188 39.89 -16.45 -0.12
N SER A 189 39.48 -15.27 0.37
CA SER A 189 40.22 -14.01 0.16
C SER A 189 41.65 -14.03 0.74
N SER A 190 41.94 -14.95 1.66
CA SER A 190 43.27 -15.11 2.27
C SER A 190 44.20 -16.10 1.55
N ASP A 191 43.69 -16.93 0.64
CA ASP A 191 44.46 -17.91 -0.14
C ASP A 191 44.10 -17.87 -1.63
N PRO A 192 45.01 -17.39 -2.50
CA PRO A 192 44.74 -17.25 -3.94
C PRO A 192 44.37 -18.56 -4.66
N GLU A 193 44.81 -19.71 -4.15
CA GLU A 193 44.51 -21.01 -4.74
C GLU A 193 43.10 -21.45 -4.36
N LEU A 194 42.67 -21.22 -3.12
CA LEU A 194 41.31 -21.48 -2.64
C LEU A 194 40.30 -20.54 -3.31
N LEU A 195 40.62 -19.25 -3.41
CA LEU A 195 39.80 -18.25 -4.12
C LEU A 195 39.45 -18.70 -5.55
N LYS A 196 40.43 -19.18 -6.31
CA LYS A 196 40.19 -19.69 -7.68
C LYS A 196 39.20 -20.85 -7.73
N ARG A 197 39.19 -21.73 -6.72
CA ARG A 197 38.25 -22.86 -6.66
C ARG A 197 36.88 -22.42 -6.19
N SER A 198 36.84 -21.46 -5.27
CA SER A 198 35.60 -20.83 -4.82
C SER A 198 34.89 -20.14 -5.99
N LEU A 199 35.60 -19.29 -6.75
CA LEU A 199 35.07 -18.64 -7.96
C LEU A 199 34.63 -19.65 -9.03
N LEU A 200 35.36 -20.75 -9.22
CA LEU A 200 34.91 -21.83 -10.12
C LEU A 200 33.59 -22.44 -9.65
N LEU A 201 33.46 -22.72 -8.35
CA LEU A 201 32.23 -23.27 -7.78
C LEU A 201 31.07 -22.29 -7.94
N SER A 202 31.29 -20.99 -7.75
CA SER A 202 30.28 -19.97 -7.98
C SER A 202 29.85 -19.92 -9.44
N ARG A 203 30.79 -19.99 -10.41
CA ARG A 203 30.41 -20.09 -11.83
C ARG A 203 29.54 -21.32 -12.07
N LEU A 204 29.94 -22.49 -11.60
CA LEU A 204 29.15 -23.72 -11.79
C LEU A 204 27.78 -23.64 -11.10
N ALA A 205 27.70 -23.01 -9.93
CA ALA A 205 26.44 -22.83 -9.23
C ALA A 205 25.48 -21.90 -10.00
N LEU A 206 26.01 -20.80 -10.56
CA LEU A 206 25.24 -19.88 -11.41
C LEU A 206 24.73 -20.57 -12.68
N GLU A 207 25.56 -21.37 -13.35
CA GLU A 207 25.18 -22.14 -14.55
C GLU A 207 24.09 -23.18 -14.25
N LEU A 208 24.20 -23.87 -13.12
CA LEU A 208 23.21 -24.85 -12.68
C LEU A 208 21.88 -24.18 -12.29
N ARG A 209 21.93 -22.98 -11.71
CA ARG A 209 20.73 -22.16 -11.45
C ARG A 209 20.00 -21.84 -12.75
N GLN A 210 20.73 -21.47 -13.80
CA GLN A 210 20.13 -21.13 -15.11
C GLN A 210 19.38 -22.31 -15.75
N VAL A 211 19.84 -23.55 -15.56
CA VAL A 211 19.14 -24.76 -16.04
C VAL A 211 18.06 -25.27 -15.08
N GLY A 212 17.69 -24.48 -14.07
CA GLY A 212 16.56 -24.74 -13.17
C GLY A 212 16.87 -25.70 -12.01
N ILE A 213 18.15 -25.86 -11.63
CA ILE A 213 18.51 -26.65 -10.45
C ILE A 213 18.31 -25.82 -9.17
N ALA A 214 17.38 -26.26 -8.32
CA ALA A 214 16.97 -25.52 -7.12
C ALA A 214 18.05 -25.38 -6.02
N ASP A 215 18.94 -26.37 -5.87
CA ASP A 215 20.10 -26.29 -4.95
C ASP A 215 21.39 -26.66 -5.70
N PRO A 216 22.02 -25.67 -6.37
CA PRO A 216 23.20 -25.91 -7.19
C PRO A 216 24.38 -26.48 -6.41
N LEU A 217 24.65 -25.98 -5.20
CA LEU A 217 25.83 -26.37 -4.42
C LEU A 217 25.65 -27.76 -3.79
N ALA A 218 24.46 -28.12 -3.33
CA ALA A 218 24.19 -29.49 -2.91
C ALA A 218 24.22 -30.47 -4.10
N HIS A 219 23.79 -30.04 -5.29
CA HIS A 219 23.91 -30.83 -6.51
C HIS A 219 25.37 -31.11 -6.87
N LEU A 220 26.24 -30.09 -6.82
CA LEU A 220 27.69 -30.25 -7.00
C LEU A 220 28.30 -31.19 -5.95
N ALA A 221 27.90 -31.06 -4.68
CA ALA A 221 28.41 -31.91 -3.60
C ALA A 221 28.13 -33.41 -3.80
N ARG A 222 26.95 -33.74 -4.34
CA ARG A 222 26.55 -35.12 -4.67
C ARG A 222 27.38 -35.72 -5.81
N GLN A 223 27.89 -34.87 -6.71
CA GLN A 223 28.66 -35.28 -7.88
C GLN A 223 30.17 -35.30 -7.63
N ALA A 224 30.63 -34.83 -6.46
CA ALA A 224 32.02 -34.92 -6.05
C ALA A 224 32.44 -36.38 -5.76
N GLY A 225 32.83 -37.13 -6.80
CA GLY A 225 33.21 -38.54 -6.71
C GLY A 225 34.71 -38.79 -6.50
N GLU A 226 35.16 -40.02 -6.82
CA GLU A 226 36.58 -40.39 -6.81
C GLU A 226 37.37 -39.78 -7.98
N GLU A 227 36.70 -39.45 -9.09
CA GLU A 227 37.31 -38.81 -10.25
C GLU A 227 37.39 -37.28 -10.03
N PRO A 228 38.57 -36.66 -10.20
CA PRO A 228 38.73 -35.24 -9.91
C PRO A 228 38.15 -34.35 -11.01
N LEU A 229 37.37 -33.33 -10.64
CA LEU A 229 36.87 -32.30 -11.56
C LEU A 229 38.04 -31.57 -12.25
N VAL A 230 39.08 -31.26 -11.48
CA VAL A 230 40.34 -30.72 -12.01
C VAL A 230 41.29 -31.88 -12.30
N THR A 231 41.46 -32.19 -13.58
CA THR A 231 42.33 -33.27 -14.04
C THR A 231 43.80 -33.00 -13.72
N GLY A 232 44.64 -34.04 -13.72
CA GLY A 232 46.09 -33.93 -13.48
C GLY A 232 46.85 -33.08 -14.51
N THR A 233 46.21 -32.70 -15.62
CA THR A 233 46.74 -31.74 -16.62
C THR A 233 46.39 -30.28 -16.30
N GLY A 234 45.63 -30.02 -15.23
CA GLY A 234 45.21 -28.67 -14.84
C GLY A 234 44.02 -28.12 -15.64
N SER A 235 43.21 -28.99 -16.24
CA SER A 235 41.99 -28.65 -16.98
C SER A 235 40.75 -29.28 -16.33
N LEU A 236 39.56 -28.70 -16.53
CA LEU A 236 38.31 -29.31 -16.08
C LEU A 236 37.96 -30.54 -16.93
N ASP A 237 37.39 -31.57 -16.31
CA ASP A 237 36.88 -32.75 -17.02
C ASP A 237 35.52 -32.45 -17.68
N PRO A 238 35.43 -32.43 -19.03
CA PRO A 238 34.16 -32.15 -19.71
C PRO A 238 33.10 -33.23 -19.52
N GLY A 239 33.49 -34.48 -19.28
CA GLY A 239 32.54 -35.57 -19.03
C GLY A 239 31.83 -35.37 -17.69
N LEU A 240 32.59 -35.01 -16.64
CA LEU A 240 32.01 -34.69 -15.34
C LEU A 240 31.13 -33.45 -15.38
N LEU A 241 31.50 -32.42 -16.15
CA LEU A 241 30.66 -31.22 -16.31
C LEU A 241 29.35 -31.54 -17.05
N ALA A 242 29.38 -32.39 -18.07
CA ALA A 242 28.17 -32.87 -18.75
C ALA A 242 27.27 -33.69 -17.80
N ASP A 243 27.86 -34.51 -16.93
CA ASP A 243 27.12 -35.29 -15.91
C ASP A 243 26.44 -34.40 -14.84
N LEU A 244 26.86 -33.13 -14.70
CA LEU A 244 26.16 -32.14 -13.87
C LEU A 244 24.85 -31.65 -14.51
N GLY A 245 24.65 -31.89 -15.81
CA GLY A 245 23.51 -31.39 -16.58
C GLY A 245 23.80 -30.09 -17.34
N LEU A 246 25.07 -29.69 -17.46
CA LEU A 246 25.47 -28.51 -18.23
C LEU A 246 25.54 -28.83 -19.73
N ASP A 247 25.19 -27.87 -20.57
CA ASP A 247 25.32 -27.98 -22.03
C ASP A 247 26.73 -27.62 -22.54
N ASP A 248 26.96 -27.76 -23.85
CA ASP A 248 28.27 -27.49 -24.47
C ASP A 248 28.74 -26.03 -24.29
N ALA A 249 27.83 -25.06 -24.26
CA ALA A 249 28.17 -23.64 -24.09
C ALA A 249 28.57 -23.34 -22.64
N GLN A 250 27.82 -23.87 -21.68
CA GLN A 250 28.09 -23.74 -20.26
C GLN A 250 29.39 -24.46 -19.85
N ILE A 251 29.62 -25.67 -20.41
CA ILE A 251 30.88 -26.41 -20.25
C ILE A 251 32.05 -25.58 -20.77
N HIS A 252 31.92 -25.01 -21.97
CA HIS A 252 32.95 -24.17 -22.58
C HIS A 252 33.23 -22.92 -21.73
N SER A 253 32.19 -22.25 -21.23
CA SER A 253 32.33 -21.07 -20.37
C SER A 253 33.08 -21.39 -19.06
N ALA A 254 32.69 -22.47 -18.37
CA ALA A 254 33.37 -22.92 -17.15
C ALA A 254 34.85 -23.27 -17.43
N GLN A 255 35.14 -23.95 -18.55
CA GLN A 255 36.50 -24.28 -18.97
C GLN A 255 37.33 -23.04 -19.31
N LYS A 256 36.75 -22.08 -20.05
CA LYS A 256 37.38 -20.81 -20.42
C LYS A 256 37.76 -20.02 -19.17
N LEU A 257 36.83 -19.82 -18.24
CA LEU A 257 37.08 -19.16 -16.95
C LEU A 257 38.21 -19.85 -16.18
N TYR A 258 38.13 -21.17 -16.00
CA TYR A 258 39.14 -21.91 -15.23
C TYR A 258 40.52 -21.83 -15.87
N SER A 259 40.60 -21.89 -17.19
CA SER A 259 41.85 -21.72 -17.93
C SER A 259 42.45 -20.32 -17.74
N ALA A 260 41.62 -19.27 -17.70
CA ALA A 260 42.05 -17.90 -17.47
C ALA A 260 42.53 -17.69 -16.02
N LEU A 261 41.82 -18.24 -15.03
CA LEU A 261 42.20 -18.22 -13.61
C LEU A 261 43.56 -18.91 -13.36
N CYS A 262 43.89 -19.93 -14.17
CA CYS A 262 45.14 -20.68 -14.07
C CYS A 262 46.26 -20.14 -14.98
N GLY A 263 45.92 -19.35 -16.00
CA GLY A 263 46.89 -18.65 -16.85
C GLY A 263 47.65 -17.61 -16.04
N GLY A 264 48.96 -17.45 -16.26
CA GLY A 264 49.84 -16.56 -15.49
C GLY A 264 49.60 -15.04 -15.67
N SER A 265 48.34 -14.60 -15.72
CA SER A 265 47.91 -13.21 -15.81
C SER A 265 48.37 -12.39 -14.61
N GLN A 266 48.50 -11.07 -14.80
CA GLN A 266 48.75 -10.12 -13.71
C GLN A 266 47.47 -9.59 -13.04
N LEU A 267 46.30 -9.92 -13.60
CA LEU A 267 45.00 -9.54 -13.06
C LEU A 267 44.66 -10.38 -11.80
N SER A 268 43.83 -9.82 -10.92
CA SER A 268 43.32 -10.59 -9.77
C SER A 268 42.34 -11.67 -10.24
N PRO A 269 42.18 -12.79 -9.51
CA PRO A 269 41.17 -13.80 -9.82
C PRO A 269 39.76 -13.23 -9.97
N ALA A 270 39.37 -12.25 -9.13
CA ALA A 270 38.06 -11.59 -9.21
C ALA A 270 37.90 -10.75 -10.49
N THR A 271 38.94 -10.02 -10.94
CA THR A 271 38.89 -9.30 -12.22
C THR A 271 38.77 -10.26 -13.40
N ILE A 272 39.46 -11.40 -13.37
CA ILE A 272 39.34 -12.44 -14.41
C ILE A 272 37.92 -13.00 -14.44
N PHE A 273 37.32 -13.25 -13.27
CA PHE A 273 35.93 -13.70 -13.16
C PHE A 273 34.95 -12.69 -13.75
N LYS A 274 35.11 -11.40 -13.42
CA LYS A 274 34.33 -10.30 -13.99
C LYS A 274 34.41 -10.26 -15.51
N GLN A 275 35.63 -10.23 -16.04
CA GLN A 275 35.86 -10.16 -17.48
C GLN A 275 35.23 -11.35 -18.21
N ALA A 276 35.44 -12.57 -17.70
CA ALA A 276 34.88 -13.77 -18.30
C ALA A 276 33.34 -13.80 -18.25
N SER A 277 32.74 -13.29 -17.16
CA SER A 277 31.28 -13.29 -17.00
C SER A 277 30.62 -12.24 -17.89
N ILE A 278 31.18 -11.04 -17.99
CA ILE A 278 30.69 -10.00 -18.92
C ILE A 278 30.85 -10.49 -20.36
N ALA A 279 32.00 -11.06 -20.72
CA ALA A 279 32.22 -11.61 -22.05
C ALA A 279 31.22 -12.74 -22.38
N SER A 280 30.91 -13.61 -21.42
CA SER A 280 29.87 -14.64 -21.58
C SER A 280 28.51 -14.01 -21.86
N GLY A 281 28.08 -13.01 -21.08
CA GLY A 281 26.78 -12.37 -21.28
C GLY A 281 26.66 -11.66 -22.63
N PHE A 282 27.73 -10.99 -23.09
CA PHE A 282 27.77 -10.44 -24.45
C PHE A 282 27.69 -11.53 -25.51
N ALA A 283 28.42 -12.64 -25.34
CA ALA A 283 28.39 -13.77 -26.27
C ALA A 283 27.00 -14.41 -26.34
N ASP A 284 26.30 -14.53 -25.22
CA ASP A 284 24.94 -15.10 -25.13
C ASP A 284 23.90 -14.19 -25.79
N ALA A 285 23.97 -12.87 -25.55
CA ALA A 285 23.09 -11.89 -26.20
C ALA A 285 23.30 -11.84 -27.72
N LEU A 286 24.56 -11.85 -28.15
CA LEU A 286 24.94 -11.93 -29.55
C LEU A 286 24.50 -13.26 -30.18
N GLY A 287 24.67 -14.37 -29.46
CA GLY A 287 24.20 -15.69 -29.86
C GLY A 287 22.69 -15.70 -30.10
N SER A 288 21.92 -15.11 -29.18
CA SER A 288 20.47 -14.98 -29.30
C SER A 288 20.03 -14.13 -30.50
N LEU A 289 20.76 -13.03 -30.78
CA LEU A 289 20.56 -12.23 -32.00
C LEU A 289 20.88 -13.01 -33.29
N LEU A 290 21.88 -13.89 -33.23
CA LEU A 290 22.33 -14.73 -34.34
C LEU A 290 21.42 -15.96 -34.59
N GLU A 291 20.77 -16.48 -33.55
CA GLU A 291 19.97 -17.71 -33.56
C GLU A 291 18.48 -17.50 -33.91
N ALA A 292 18.08 -16.30 -34.36
CA ALA A 292 16.74 -15.98 -34.86
C ALA A 292 16.31 -16.74 -36.16
N GLY A 293 16.93 -17.89 -36.46
CA GLY A 293 16.52 -18.84 -37.49
C GLY A 293 16.40 -20.27 -36.92
N PRO A 294 15.32 -21.02 -37.21
CA PRO A 294 15.12 -22.34 -36.63
C PRO A 294 16.18 -23.34 -37.14
N GLY A 295 17.04 -23.82 -36.22
CA GLY A 295 17.89 -24.99 -36.42
C GLY A 295 19.36 -24.74 -36.81
N SER A 296 19.89 -23.53 -36.64
CA SER A 296 21.32 -23.24 -36.89
C SER A 296 22.14 -23.26 -35.61
N SER A 297 22.95 -24.30 -35.40
CA SER A 297 24.09 -24.20 -34.49
C SER A 297 25.17 -23.32 -35.13
N LEU A 298 25.68 -22.32 -34.40
CA LEU A 298 26.82 -21.52 -34.85
C LEU A 298 28.00 -22.41 -35.26
N SER A 299 28.72 -22.03 -36.32
CA SER A 299 29.96 -22.71 -36.69
C SER A 299 31.03 -22.48 -35.62
N GLU A 300 31.98 -23.41 -35.47
CA GLU A 300 33.10 -23.27 -34.53
C GLU A 300 33.92 -22.00 -34.78
N GLU A 301 34.09 -21.60 -36.05
CA GLU A 301 34.76 -20.35 -36.44
C GLU A 301 33.98 -19.11 -36.00
N THR A 302 32.65 -19.11 -36.18
CA THR A 302 31.78 -18.00 -35.75
C THR A 302 31.76 -17.86 -34.23
N ARG A 303 31.70 -18.99 -33.51
CA ARG A 303 31.73 -18.99 -32.04
C ARG A 303 33.05 -18.42 -31.51
N LEU A 304 34.17 -18.80 -32.13
CA LEU A 304 35.49 -18.26 -31.77
C LEU A 304 35.58 -16.74 -32.01
N ALA A 305 35.00 -16.24 -33.10
CA ALA A 305 34.95 -14.81 -33.39
C ALA A 305 34.07 -14.04 -32.40
N VAL A 306 32.90 -14.58 -32.04
CA VAL A 306 32.02 -14.02 -31.00
C VAL A 306 32.75 -13.97 -29.66
N ASP A 307 33.44 -15.04 -29.27
CA ASP A 307 34.22 -15.10 -28.03
C ASP A 307 35.32 -14.02 -28.02
N GLU A 308 36.09 -13.88 -29.11
CA GLU A 308 37.18 -12.90 -29.21
C GLU A 308 36.67 -11.46 -29.09
N LYS A 309 35.54 -11.14 -29.75
CA LYS A 309 34.98 -9.78 -29.72
C LYS A 309 34.31 -9.48 -28.38
N SER A 310 33.64 -10.46 -27.78
CA SER A 310 33.02 -10.31 -26.47
C SER A 310 34.07 -10.10 -25.38
N ASP A 311 35.25 -10.75 -25.49
CA ASP A 311 36.38 -10.50 -24.58
C ASP A 311 36.93 -9.06 -24.69
N LEU A 312 36.97 -8.49 -25.91
CA LEU A 312 37.37 -7.09 -26.14
C LEU A 312 36.35 -6.11 -25.56
N ILE A 313 35.06 -6.33 -25.83
CA ILE A 313 33.98 -5.50 -25.29
C ILE A 313 34.00 -5.54 -23.77
N ALA A 314 34.14 -6.73 -23.17
CA ALA A 314 34.19 -6.89 -21.72
C ALA A 314 35.33 -6.09 -21.07
N ASP A 315 36.51 -6.05 -21.69
CA ASP A 315 37.64 -5.24 -21.20
C ASP A 315 37.35 -3.74 -21.24
N MET A 316 36.73 -3.27 -22.32
CA MET A 316 36.36 -1.86 -22.50
C MET A 316 35.23 -1.45 -21.55
N VAL A 317 34.20 -2.28 -21.39
CA VAL A 317 33.09 -2.07 -20.44
C VAL A 317 33.60 -2.02 -19.00
N LEU A 318 34.48 -2.94 -18.60
CA LEU A 318 35.10 -2.91 -17.26
C LEU A 318 35.95 -1.65 -17.05
N THR A 319 36.62 -1.18 -18.09
CA THR A 319 37.39 0.07 -18.02
C THR A 319 36.46 1.28 -17.84
N ALA A 320 35.34 1.31 -18.57
CA ALA A 320 34.35 2.39 -18.50
C ALA A 320 33.60 2.43 -17.15
N ALA A 321 33.27 1.27 -16.57
CA ALA A 321 32.65 1.17 -15.25
C ALA A 321 33.58 1.57 -14.08
N ALA A 322 34.91 1.60 -14.32
CA ALA A 322 35.92 1.98 -13.33
C ALA A 322 35.87 1.16 -12.02
N GLU A 323 35.63 1.80 -10.87
CA GLU A 323 35.55 1.13 -9.56
C GLU A 323 34.13 0.62 -9.23
N LYS A 324 33.15 0.86 -10.10
CA LYS A 324 31.76 0.43 -9.88
C LYS A 324 31.62 -1.08 -10.12
N THR A 325 30.86 -1.72 -9.24
CA THR A 325 30.55 -3.15 -9.38
C THR A 325 29.45 -3.27 -10.43
N ILE A 326 29.68 -4.06 -11.46
CA ILE A 326 28.66 -4.44 -12.43
C ILE A 326 28.03 -5.73 -11.91
N PRO A 327 26.75 -5.74 -11.51
CA PRO A 327 26.04 -6.99 -11.26
C PRO A 327 26.11 -7.90 -12.50
N LEU A 328 26.65 -9.10 -12.30
CA LEU A 328 26.98 -10.04 -13.37
C LEU A 328 25.82 -10.94 -13.74
N ASP A 329 24.76 -10.95 -12.95
CA ASP A 329 23.54 -11.65 -13.26
C ASP A 329 22.48 -10.72 -13.86
N GLY A 330 21.59 -11.33 -14.63
CA GLY A 330 20.37 -10.70 -15.13
C GLY A 330 20.55 -9.35 -15.85
N VAL A 331 19.82 -8.40 -15.32
CA VAL A 331 19.34 -7.12 -15.86
C VAL A 331 20.44 -6.14 -16.26
N ALA A 332 21.41 -5.89 -15.39
CA ALA A 332 22.38 -4.82 -15.57
C ALA A 332 23.31 -5.11 -16.75
N LEU A 333 23.82 -6.35 -16.81
CA LEU A 333 24.63 -6.81 -17.94
C LEU A 333 23.81 -6.84 -19.24
N GLN A 334 22.55 -7.26 -19.22
CA GLN A 334 21.67 -7.21 -20.40
C GLN A 334 21.48 -5.79 -20.90
N ARG A 335 21.17 -4.83 -20.03
CA ARG A 335 21.00 -3.42 -20.38
C ARG A 335 22.28 -2.80 -20.95
N ILE A 336 23.42 -3.02 -20.29
CA ILE A 336 24.73 -2.58 -20.81
C ILE A 336 24.99 -3.21 -22.18
N THR A 337 24.65 -4.49 -22.36
CA THR A 337 24.80 -5.20 -23.63
C THR A 337 23.94 -4.57 -24.73
N ARG A 338 22.66 -4.31 -24.48
CA ARG A 338 21.75 -3.62 -25.42
C ARG A 338 22.32 -2.25 -25.80
N TYR A 339 22.63 -1.43 -24.80
CA TYR A 339 23.21 -0.10 -24.99
C TYR A 339 24.44 -0.15 -25.90
N VAL A 340 25.39 -1.05 -25.62
CA VAL A 340 26.61 -1.17 -26.42
C VAL A 340 26.30 -1.63 -27.85
N LEU A 341 25.39 -2.60 -28.03
CA LEU A 341 25.05 -3.11 -29.35
C LEU A 341 24.42 -2.02 -30.24
N PHE A 342 23.56 -1.17 -29.69
CA PHE A 342 22.87 -0.12 -30.44
C PHE A 342 23.72 1.15 -30.58
N SER A 343 24.22 1.72 -29.48
CA SER A 343 24.95 2.98 -29.47
C SER A 343 26.26 2.94 -30.26
N TYR A 344 26.84 1.75 -30.44
CA TYR A 344 28.06 1.55 -31.22
C TYR A 344 27.84 0.86 -32.58
N GLY A 345 26.59 0.76 -33.05
CA GLY A 345 26.28 0.30 -34.41
C GLY A 345 26.63 -1.16 -34.68
N LEU A 346 26.58 -2.02 -33.66
CA LEU A 346 26.84 -3.46 -33.76
C LEU A 346 25.60 -4.28 -34.16
N SER A 347 24.51 -3.61 -34.55
CA SER A 347 23.23 -4.22 -34.96
C SER A 347 23.30 -5.01 -36.29
N SER A 348 24.42 -4.97 -37.01
CA SER A 348 24.67 -5.75 -38.23
C SER A 348 25.86 -6.70 -38.07
N LEU A 349 25.82 -7.91 -38.64
CA LEU A 349 26.86 -8.93 -38.43
C LEU A 349 28.20 -8.69 -39.17
N GLU A 350 28.34 -7.57 -39.88
CA GLU A 350 29.53 -7.30 -40.71
C GLU A 350 30.81 -7.14 -39.88
N TRP A 351 30.69 -6.79 -38.59
CA TRP A 351 31.83 -6.62 -37.69
C TRP A 351 32.46 -7.95 -37.23
N LEU A 352 31.78 -9.10 -37.39
CA LEU A 352 32.33 -10.42 -37.01
C LEU A 352 33.55 -10.79 -37.85
N GLU A 353 33.66 -10.28 -39.07
CA GLU A 353 34.81 -10.51 -39.96
C GLU A 353 35.97 -9.52 -39.72
N ALA A 354 35.79 -8.52 -38.84
CA ALA A 354 36.80 -7.51 -38.57
C ALA A 354 37.97 -8.06 -37.72
N GLU A 355 39.20 -7.69 -38.08
CA GLU A 355 40.37 -7.94 -37.24
C GLU A 355 40.23 -7.17 -35.90
N PRO A 356 40.79 -7.66 -34.79
CA PRO A 356 40.63 -7.05 -33.46
C PRO A 356 40.86 -5.53 -33.40
N ALA A 357 41.89 -5.03 -34.07
CA ALA A 357 42.22 -3.60 -34.07
C ALA A 357 41.21 -2.76 -34.86
N ASP A 358 40.66 -3.31 -35.94
CA ASP A 358 39.63 -2.64 -36.73
C ASP A 358 38.28 -2.67 -36.00
N PHE A 359 38.00 -3.77 -35.28
CA PHE A 359 36.82 -3.88 -34.42
C PHE A 359 36.83 -2.86 -33.28
N SER A 360 37.94 -2.72 -32.55
CA SER A 360 38.05 -1.70 -31.49
C SER A 360 37.87 -0.27 -32.04
N ALA A 361 38.23 -0.01 -33.30
CA ALA A 361 38.01 1.29 -33.92
C ALA A 361 36.53 1.58 -34.27
N LEU A 362 35.68 0.54 -34.34
CA LEU A 362 34.22 0.69 -34.50
C LEU A 362 33.54 1.07 -33.17
N LEU A 363 34.17 0.79 -32.03
CA LEU A 363 33.63 1.05 -30.69
C LEU A 363 33.85 2.50 -30.24
N VAL A 364 33.53 3.45 -31.12
CA VAL A 364 33.56 4.89 -30.87
C VAL A 364 32.27 5.53 -31.38
N LYS A 365 31.43 6.03 -30.48
CA LYS A 365 30.21 6.78 -30.81
C LYS A 365 30.49 8.28 -30.90
N GLU A 366 29.57 9.04 -31.51
CA GLU A 366 29.62 10.51 -31.52
C GLU A 366 28.55 11.05 -30.56
N GLU A 367 28.96 11.84 -29.58
CA GLU A 367 28.06 12.47 -28.61
C GLU A 367 28.41 13.95 -28.49
N ASN A 368 27.42 14.83 -28.68
CA ASN A 368 27.62 16.29 -28.70
C ASN A 368 28.74 16.76 -29.65
N GLY A 369 28.96 16.05 -30.76
CA GLY A 369 30.00 16.34 -31.75
C GLY A 369 31.42 15.90 -31.35
N LEU A 370 31.55 15.08 -30.29
CA LEU A 370 32.83 14.54 -29.82
C LEU A 370 32.84 13.01 -29.89
N PRO A 371 33.97 12.39 -30.29
CA PRO A 371 34.10 10.94 -30.25
C PRO A 371 34.20 10.45 -28.81
N VAL A 372 33.33 9.52 -28.43
CA VAL A 372 33.31 8.84 -27.12
C VAL A 372 33.63 7.36 -27.36
N PRO A 373 34.88 6.92 -27.10
CA PRO A 373 35.24 5.52 -27.18
C PRO A 373 34.58 4.74 -26.03
N LEU A 374 34.22 3.47 -26.25
CA LEU A 374 33.49 2.64 -25.28
C LEU A 374 34.17 2.59 -23.91
N GLU A 375 35.49 2.52 -23.84
CA GLU A 375 36.25 2.48 -22.59
C GLU A 375 36.20 3.78 -21.76
N ALA A 376 35.66 4.87 -22.32
CA ALA A 376 35.53 6.17 -21.66
C ALA A 376 34.07 6.64 -21.58
N ASP A 377 33.11 5.76 -21.86
CA ASP A 377 31.70 6.10 -21.88
C ASP A 377 31.13 6.20 -20.45
N PRO A 378 30.73 7.40 -19.98
CA PRO A 378 30.20 7.58 -18.63
C PRO A 378 28.85 6.88 -18.41
N GLN A 379 28.12 6.56 -19.48
CA GLN A 379 26.81 5.93 -19.39
C GLN A 379 26.90 4.49 -18.91
N ILE A 380 28.02 3.79 -19.18
CA ILE A 380 28.24 2.41 -18.71
C ILE A 380 28.21 2.34 -17.17
N ALA A 381 28.82 3.30 -16.49
CA ALA A 381 28.80 3.35 -15.04
C ALA A 381 27.38 3.64 -14.50
N SER A 382 26.62 4.54 -15.16
CA SER A 382 25.22 4.82 -14.79
C SER A 382 24.34 3.59 -14.96
N LEU A 383 24.45 2.89 -16.08
CA LEU A 383 23.67 1.67 -16.36
C LEU A 383 24.05 0.49 -15.45
N ALA A 384 25.23 0.50 -14.84
CA ALA A 384 25.63 -0.49 -13.85
C ALA A 384 25.00 -0.25 -12.47
N GLU A 385 24.56 0.98 -12.19
CA GLU A 385 24.00 1.41 -10.89
C GLU A 385 22.47 1.31 -10.83
N THR A 386 21.79 1.20 -11.97
CA THR A 386 20.33 1.10 -12.03
C THR A 386 19.86 -0.34 -11.76
N ASP A 387 18.81 -0.53 -10.97
CA ASP A 387 18.29 -1.86 -10.62
C ASP A 387 17.15 -2.35 -11.54
N THR A 388 16.65 -1.53 -12.46
CA THR A 388 15.54 -1.86 -13.40
C THR A 388 15.95 -2.78 -14.54
N LEU A 389 15.08 -3.68 -15.01
CA LEU A 389 15.33 -4.52 -16.19
C LEU A 389 15.60 -3.72 -17.48
N TYR A 390 14.89 -2.61 -17.64
CA TYR A 390 14.93 -1.75 -18.80
C TYR A 390 15.23 -0.30 -18.41
N SER A 391 15.93 0.41 -19.29
CA SER A 391 15.90 1.88 -19.30
C SER A 391 15.11 2.27 -20.54
N SER A 392 14.03 3.02 -20.37
CA SER A 392 13.11 3.37 -21.47
C SER A 392 13.81 4.17 -22.57
N ALA A 393 14.81 4.97 -22.19
CA ALA A 393 15.63 5.73 -23.12
C ALA A 393 16.51 4.84 -24.05
N GLU A 394 16.69 3.57 -23.71
CA GLU A 394 17.53 2.63 -24.45
C GLU A 394 16.74 1.67 -25.33
N PRO A 395 17.18 1.40 -26.58
CA PRO A 395 16.46 0.52 -27.49
C PRO A 395 16.31 -0.93 -26.98
N LEU A 396 15.12 -1.48 -27.13
CA LEU A 396 14.80 -2.90 -26.95
C LEU A 396 15.41 -3.76 -28.06
N LEU A 397 15.69 -5.03 -27.76
CA LEU A 397 16.00 -6.01 -28.81
C LEU A 397 14.73 -6.36 -29.59
N LEU A 398 14.88 -6.75 -30.86
CA LEU A 398 13.75 -7.02 -31.76
C LEU A 398 12.73 -8.06 -31.23
N HIS A 399 13.17 -9.01 -30.39
CA HIS A 399 12.29 -10.03 -29.79
C HIS A 399 11.64 -9.57 -28.47
N GLU A 400 12.12 -8.46 -27.91
CA GLU A 400 11.65 -7.83 -26.67
C GLU A 400 10.58 -6.77 -26.92
N ILE A 401 10.45 -6.30 -28.17
CA ILE A 401 9.38 -5.37 -28.56
C ILE A 401 8.03 -5.94 -28.10
N PRO A 402 7.29 -5.21 -27.25
CA PRO A 402 6.07 -5.72 -26.67
C PRO A 402 4.95 -5.83 -27.71
N GLY A 403 4.85 -4.89 -28.67
CA GLY A 403 3.70 -4.80 -29.58
C GLY A 403 2.39 -4.82 -28.80
N ASP A 404 1.32 -5.42 -29.33
CA ASP A 404 0.00 -5.47 -28.67
C ASP A 404 -0.11 -6.55 -27.56
N ASP A 405 1.00 -7.17 -27.14
CA ASP A 405 0.98 -8.21 -26.12
C ASP A 405 0.92 -7.58 -24.71
N ASN A 406 -0.26 -7.62 -24.11
CA ASN A 406 -0.52 -7.04 -22.79
C ASN A 406 0.46 -7.52 -21.70
N ALA A 407 0.85 -8.80 -21.71
CA ALA A 407 1.75 -9.34 -20.70
C ALA A 407 3.18 -8.81 -20.91
N LYS A 408 3.62 -8.65 -22.16
CA LYS A 408 4.93 -8.06 -22.46
C LYS A 408 4.97 -6.58 -22.16
N ARG A 409 3.92 -5.82 -22.46
CA ARG A 409 3.84 -4.39 -22.13
C ARG A 409 3.93 -4.16 -20.64
N LEU A 410 3.16 -4.92 -19.87
CA LEU A 410 3.20 -4.86 -18.41
C LEU A 410 4.59 -5.21 -17.86
N ALA A 411 5.19 -6.30 -18.36
CA ALA A 411 6.55 -6.69 -17.96
C ALA A 411 7.60 -5.64 -18.34
N TYR A 412 7.45 -4.98 -19.50
CA TYR A 412 8.32 -3.90 -19.93
C TYR A 412 8.19 -2.68 -19.02
N TYR A 413 6.97 -2.19 -18.80
CA TYR A 413 6.70 -1.01 -17.99
C TYR A 413 7.18 -1.18 -16.55
N TYR A 414 6.73 -2.22 -15.83
CA TYR A 414 7.12 -2.44 -14.44
C TYR A 414 8.59 -2.87 -14.27
N GLY A 415 9.21 -3.35 -15.35
CA GLY A 415 10.64 -3.59 -15.42
C GLY A 415 11.47 -2.36 -15.81
N SER A 416 10.86 -1.22 -16.14
CA SER A 416 11.55 -0.02 -16.62
C SER A 416 11.76 1.04 -15.52
N ASP A 417 12.60 2.04 -15.82
CA ASP A 417 12.80 3.27 -15.04
C ASP A 417 11.61 4.25 -15.08
N LEU A 418 10.59 3.97 -15.90
CA LEU A 418 9.33 4.72 -15.93
C LEU A 418 8.28 4.20 -14.96
N SER A 419 8.44 2.97 -14.44
CA SER A 419 7.48 2.41 -13.49
C SER A 419 7.29 3.34 -12.30
N HIS A 420 6.04 3.75 -12.07
CA HIS A 420 5.69 4.56 -10.90
C HIS A 420 6.09 3.87 -9.59
N LEU A 421 6.01 2.53 -9.53
CA LEU A 421 6.45 1.72 -8.39
C LEU A 421 7.97 1.74 -8.21
N TYR A 422 8.74 1.65 -9.29
CA TYR A 422 10.21 1.77 -9.22
C TYR A 422 10.61 3.17 -8.75
N ARG A 423 9.96 4.22 -9.29
CA ARG A 423 10.23 5.61 -8.88
C ARG A 423 9.92 5.84 -7.40
N ALA A 424 8.80 5.31 -6.91
CA ALA A 424 8.48 5.32 -5.48
C ALA A 424 9.57 4.60 -4.66
N GLU A 425 10.01 3.40 -5.08
CA GLU A 425 11.09 2.65 -4.44
C GLU A 425 12.40 3.46 -4.38
N GLN A 426 12.80 4.13 -5.46
CA GLN A 426 14.03 4.94 -5.47
C GLN A 426 13.98 6.13 -4.50
N LEU A 427 12.81 6.72 -4.28
CA LEU A 427 12.65 7.83 -3.32
C LEU A 427 12.82 7.36 -1.88
N THR A 428 12.34 6.16 -1.54
CA THR A 428 12.51 5.59 -0.19
C THR A 428 13.97 5.31 0.16
N ALA A 429 14.82 5.02 -0.82
CA ALA A 429 16.25 4.81 -0.60
C ALA A 429 16.97 6.08 -0.05
N MET A 430 16.35 7.26 -0.21
CA MET A 430 16.87 8.53 0.30
C MET A 430 16.47 8.82 1.76
N VAL A 431 15.54 8.04 2.30
CA VAL A 431 15.00 8.18 3.66
C VAL A 431 15.57 7.05 4.51
N PHE A 432 16.00 7.35 5.73
CA PHE A 432 16.61 6.36 6.65
C PHE A 432 15.74 6.12 7.90
N ASP A 433 14.44 6.38 7.78
CA ASP A 433 13.46 6.17 8.83
C ASP A 433 12.45 5.10 8.39
N ASP A 434 12.50 3.94 9.04
CA ASP A 434 11.58 2.82 8.77
C ASP A 434 10.11 3.25 8.95
N ALA A 435 9.82 4.21 9.83
CA ALA A 435 8.45 4.70 10.05
C ALA A 435 7.88 5.46 8.84
N ALA A 436 8.75 6.04 8.01
CA ALA A 436 8.38 6.71 6.77
C ALA A 436 8.49 5.76 5.56
N ASN A 437 9.52 4.91 5.52
CA ASN A 437 9.79 4.03 4.38
C ASN A 437 8.86 2.83 4.28
N ASP A 438 8.60 2.17 5.40
CA ASP A 438 7.89 0.90 5.39
C ASP A 438 6.45 1.03 4.84
N PRO A 439 5.68 2.08 5.16
CA PRO A 439 4.37 2.31 4.54
C PRO A 439 4.45 2.43 3.02
N ILE A 440 5.42 3.19 2.49
CA ILE A 440 5.63 3.34 1.04
C ILE A 440 6.01 1.99 0.43
N MET A 441 6.95 1.27 1.04
CA MET A 441 7.38 -0.04 0.57
C MET A 441 6.26 -1.07 0.58
N ARG A 442 5.32 -0.96 1.52
CA ARG A 442 4.08 -1.75 1.51
C ARG A 442 3.21 -1.40 0.30
N GLU A 443 3.02 -0.12 -0.02
CA GLU A 443 2.28 0.29 -1.24
C GLU A 443 2.99 -0.19 -2.52
N VAL A 444 4.32 -0.05 -2.60
CA VAL A 444 5.14 -0.57 -3.72
C VAL A 444 4.98 -2.08 -3.87
N ALA A 445 5.07 -2.85 -2.77
CA ALA A 445 4.82 -4.28 -2.79
C ALA A 445 3.38 -4.61 -3.20
N GLY A 446 2.41 -3.84 -2.72
CA GLY A 446 0.99 -3.96 -3.08
C GLY A 446 0.75 -3.76 -4.56
N GLY A 447 1.28 -2.68 -5.13
CA GLY A 447 1.22 -2.38 -6.56
C GLY A 447 1.90 -3.47 -7.40
N LYS A 448 3.10 -3.92 -7.00
CA LYS A 448 3.80 -5.03 -7.67
C LYS A 448 2.96 -6.31 -7.64
N ALA A 449 2.34 -6.62 -6.50
CA ALA A 449 1.47 -7.79 -6.36
C ALA A 449 0.20 -7.69 -7.23
N GLN A 450 -0.42 -6.51 -7.32
CA GLN A 450 -1.58 -6.26 -8.19
C GLN A 450 -1.22 -6.35 -9.67
N ALA A 451 -0.01 -5.93 -10.04
CA ALA A 451 0.55 -6.10 -11.39
C ALA A 451 0.92 -7.56 -11.72
N GLY A 452 0.80 -8.49 -10.78
CA GLY A 452 1.15 -9.91 -10.96
C GLY A 452 2.63 -10.24 -10.69
N LEU A 453 3.44 -9.27 -10.25
CA LEU A 453 4.84 -9.45 -9.84
C LEU A 453 4.93 -9.98 -8.40
N LEU A 454 4.25 -11.10 -8.15
CA LEU A 454 3.99 -11.64 -6.82
C LEU A 454 5.26 -12.05 -6.07
N ASP A 455 6.23 -12.63 -6.78
CA ASP A 455 7.48 -13.10 -6.18
C ASP A 455 8.41 -11.93 -5.82
N GLU A 456 8.43 -10.87 -6.65
CA GLU A 456 9.13 -9.62 -6.35
C GLU A 456 8.51 -8.91 -5.14
N ALA A 457 7.18 -8.82 -5.09
CA ALA A 457 6.47 -8.26 -3.96
C ALA A 457 6.81 -9.01 -2.66
N ALA A 458 6.79 -10.35 -2.69
CA ALA A 458 7.18 -11.17 -1.55
C ALA A 458 8.64 -10.92 -1.09
N SER A 459 9.55 -10.78 -2.05
CA SER A 459 10.96 -10.46 -1.78
C SER A 459 11.11 -9.08 -1.14
N LEU A 460 10.44 -8.06 -1.69
CA LEU A 460 10.46 -6.69 -1.17
C LEU A 460 9.94 -6.65 0.27
N ILE A 461 8.79 -7.29 0.54
CA ILE A 461 8.22 -7.37 1.90
C ILE A 461 9.22 -8.00 2.88
N ALA A 462 9.89 -9.08 2.47
CA ALA A 462 10.82 -9.80 3.32
C ALA A 462 12.13 -9.01 3.59
N THR A 463 12.56 -8.18 2.64
CA THR A 463 13.92 -7.62 2.62
C THR A 463 14.00 -6.12 2.84
N GLN A 464 12.94 -5.37 2.56
CA GLN A 464 12.92 -3.91 2.55
C GLN A 464 11.91 -3.26 3.50
N ILE A 465 10.94 -4.02 4.06
CA ILE A 465 10.00 -3.52 5.08
C ILE A 465 10.47 -3.97 6.45
N TYR A 466 10.86 -3.10 7.39
CA TYR A 466 11.54 -3.51 8.63
C TYR A 466 10.61 -3.65 9.85
N GLN A 467 9.66 -2.74 10.00
CA GLN A 467 8.67 -2.71 11.08
C GLN A 467 7.74 -3.92 10.97
N SER A 468 7.72 -4.72 12.04
CA SER A 468 6.99 -6.00 12.06
C SER A 468 5.51 -5.84 11.75
N GLN A 469 4.88 -4.74 12.18
CA GLN A 469 3.46 -4.50 11.91
C GLN A 469 3.23 -4.22 10.43
N VAL A 470 3.99 -3.30 9.84
CA VAL A 470 3.86 -2.94 8.42
C VAL A 470 4.17 -4.13 7.52
N ARG A 471 5.19 -4.92 7.88
CA ARG A 471 5.53 -6.17 7.18
C ARG A 471 4.38 -7.19 7.25
N ALA A 472 3.74 -7.33 8.40
CA ALA A 472 2.59 -8.24 8.56
C ALA A 472 1.39 -7.78 7.72
N ASP A 473 1.11 -6.48 7.68
CA ASP A 473 0.07 -5.93 6.82
C ASP A 473 0.40 -6.10 5.33
N ALA A 474 1.65 -5.89 4.93
CA ALA A 474 2.06 -6.12 3.54
C ALA A 474 1.93 -7.59 3.10
N TYR A 475 2.21 -8.55 3.99
CA TYR A 475 1.93 -9.96 3.72
C TYR A 475 0.44 -10.26 3.57
N ARG A 476 -0.45 -9.54 4.28
CA ARG A 476 -1.90 -9.68 4.11
C ARG A 476 -2.34 -9.12 2.75
N ASP A 477 -1.79 -8.00 2.32
CA ASP A 477 -2.06 -7.44 0.99
C ASP A 477 -1.55 -8.35 -0.14
N LEU A 478 -0.35 -8.93 0.03
CA LEU A 478 0.17 -9.96 -0.88
C LEU A 478 -0.75 -11.18 -0.93
N ALA A 479 -1.26 -11.65 0.21
CA ALA A 479 -2.18 -12.78 0.27
C ALA A 479 -3.50 -12.52 -0.48
N LYS A 480 -4.00 -11.27 -0.43
CA LYS A 480 -5.16 -10.84 -1.22
C LYS A 480 -4.86 -11.02 -2.72
N SER A 481 -3.77 -10.45 -3.22
CA SER A 481 -3.38 -10.57 -4.63
C SER A 481 -3.12 -12.02 -5.03
N LEU A 482 -2.40 -12.80 -4.21
CA LEU A 482 -2.17 -14.24 -4.46
C LEU A 482 -3.47 -15.01 -4.65
N ARG A 483 -4.49 -14.74 -3.84
CA ARG A 483 -5.82 -15.35 -4.00
C ARG A 483 -6.47 -14.93 -5.32
N ASP A 484 -6.41 -13.64 -5.65
CA ASP A 484 -7.04 -13.09 -6.85
C ASP A 484 -6.38 -13.66 -8.13
N PHE A 485 -5.07 -13.92 -8.09
CA PHE A 485 -4.31 -14.64 -9.11
C PHE A 485 -4.41 -16.19 -9.03
N GLY A 486 -5.28 -16.73 -8.19
CA GLY A 486 -5.54 -18.18 -8.11
C GLY A 486 -4.43 -19.02 -7.45
N ARG A 487 -3.59 -18.41 -6.59
CA ARG A 487 -2.53 -19.05 -5.79
C ARG A 487 -2.89 -19.12 -4.28
N PRO A 488 -3.99 -19.78 -3.88
CA PRO A 488 -4.49 -19.74 -2.49
C PRO A 488 -3.58 -20.42 -1.47
N MET A 489 -2.78 -21.42 -1.86
CA MET A 489 -1.83 -22.06 -0.92
C MET A 489 -0.75 -21.07 -0.47
N GLU A 490 -0.20 -20.32 -1.41
CA GLU A 490 0.82 -19.30 -1.14
C GLU A 490 0.20 -18.11 -0.39
N ALA A 491 -1.07 -17.78 -0.66
CA ALA A 491 -1.79 -16.81 0.15
C ALA A 491 -1.84 -17.24 1.64
N VAL A 492 -2.09 -18.52 1.93
CA VAL A 492 -2.04 -19.04 3.31
C VAL A 492 -0.64 -18.95 3.90
N GLU A 493 0.42 -19.24 3.12
CA GLU A 493 1.80 -19.11 3.57
C GLU A 493 2.16 -17.65 3.93
N ALA A 494 1.74 -16.68 3.11
CA ALA A 494 1.90 -15.26 3.42
C ALA A 494 1.14 -14.85 4.69
N LEU A 495 -0.09 -15.35 4.87
CA LEU A 495 -0.88 -15.09 6.08
C LEU A 495 -0.26 -15.74 7.33
N ASP A 496 0.37 -16.91 7.21
CA ASP A 496 1.11 -17.55 8.30
C ASP A 496 2.32 -16.68 8.74
N LEU A 497 3.02 -16.05 7.79
CA LEU A 497 4.08 -15.08 8.09
C LEU A 497 3.52 -13.84 8.81
N ALA A 498 2.40 -13.30 8.34
CA ALA A 498 1.72 -12.19 9.02
C ALA A 498 1.29 -12.56 10.45
N PHE A 499 0.76 -13.78 10.64
CA PHE A 499 0.35 -14.25 11.95
C PHE A 499 1.51 -14.32 12.93
N ALA A 500 2.63 -14.91 12.51
CA ALA A 500 3.84 -15.00 13.32
C ALA A 500 4.32 -13.61 13.78
N LEU A 501 4.33 -12.62 12.88
CA LEU A 501 4.73 -11.24 13.21
C LEU A 501 3.79 -10.59 14.22
N TYR A 502 2.47 -10.77 14.10
CA TYR A 502 1.53 -10.25 15.10
C TYR A 502 1.67 -10.90 16.47
N LEU A 503 1.94 -12.20 16.51
CA LEU A 503 2.23 -12.88 17.77
C LEU A 503 3.50 -12.32 18.42
N ASP A 504 4.58 -12.17 17.65
CA ASP A 504 5.85 -11.62 18.14
C ASP A 504 5.68 -10.19 18.71
N ILE A 505 4.90 -9.33 18.04
CA ILE A 505 4.58 -7.97 18.54
C ILE A 505 3.86 -8.03 19.89
N ILE A 506 2.85 -8.89 20.01
CA ILE A 506 2.05 -9.02 21.24
C ILE A 506 2.87 -9.64 22.37
N GLU A 507 3.71 -10.63 22.06
CA GLU A 507 4.60 -11.27 23.03
C GLU A 507 5.66 -10.30 23.54
N ALA A 508 6.26 -9.48 22.67
CA ALA A 508 7.28 -8.49 23.02
C ALA A 508 6.79 -7.45 24.04
N LYS A 509 5.56 -6.95 23.90
CA LYS A 509 4.95 -6.02 24.88
C LYS A 509 4.17 -6.69 26.01
N GLY A 510 3.89 -7.99 25.87
CA GLY A 510 3.14 -8.81 26.81
C GLY A 510 1.61 -8.71 26.67
N LYS A 511 0.90 -9.81 26.93
CA LYS A 511 -0.56 -9.93 26.78
C LYS A 511 -1.37 -8.88 27.57
N ALA A 512 -0.84 -8.38 28.69
CA ALA A 512 -1.47 -7.33 29.48
C ALA A 512 -1.37 -5.92 28.85
N SER A 513 -0.50 -5.75 27.87
CA SER A 513 -0.24 -4.50 27.15
C SER A 513 -0.86 -4.49 25.75
N VAL A 514 -1.72 -5.46 25.44
CA VAL A 514 -2.43 -5.55 24.15
C VAL A 514 -3.28 -4.30 23.95
N GLY A 515 -3.03 -3.63 22.84
CA GLY A 515 -3.70 -2.41 22.41
C GLY A 515 -4.90 -2.68 21.50
N LYS A 516 -5.37 -1.61 20.86
CA LYS A 516 -6.43 -1.69 19.83
C LYS A 516 -5.98 -2.45 18.62
N ASP A 517 -4.82 -2.03 18.12
CA ASP A 517 -4.42 -2.33 16.77
C ASP A 517 -4.03 -3.79 16.67
N ASP A 518 -3.47 -4.38 17.74
CA ASP A 518 -3.26 -5.82 17.87
C ASP A 518 -4.52 -6.65 17.65
N ILE A 519 -5.62 -6.27 18.30
CA ILE A 519 -6.87 -7.02 18.23
C ILE A 519 -7.49 -6.86 16.84
N LEU A 520 -7.48 -5.64 16.29
CA LEU A 520 -7.98 -5.40 14.93
C LEU A 520 -7.18 -6.18 13.90
N ASN A 521 -5.85 -6.15 14.00
CA ASN A 521 -4.95 -6.84 13.07
C ASN A 521 -5.16 -8.36 13.09
N LEU A 522 -5.29 -8.95 14.28
CA LEU A 522 -5.63 -10.38 14.42
C LEU A 522 -7.01 -10.71 13.84
N GLN A 523 -8.00 -9.83 14.02
CA GLN A 523 -9.34 -10.08 13.47
C GLN A 523 -9.35 -10.03 11.95
N PHE A 524 -8.69 -9.04 11.35
CA PHE A 524 -8.55 -8.98 9.91
C PHE A 524 -7.80 -10.20 9.37
N LEU A 525 -6.71 -10.59 10.02
CA LEU A 525 -5.97 -11.81 9.68
C LEU A 525 -6.85 -13.07 9.72
N GLY A 526 -7.69 -13.22 10.74
CA GLY A 526 -8.64 -14.34 10.84
C GLY A 526 -9.64 -14.39 9.67
N ALA A 527 -10.12 -13.21 9.25
CA ALA A 527 -10.98 -13.08 8.07
C ALA A 527 -10.23 -13.42 6.77
N ASP A 528 -8.98 -12.98 6.63
CA ASP A 528 -8.14 -13.24 5.46
C ASP A 528 -7.84 -14.75 5.32
N PHE A 529 -7.53 -15.46 6.42
CA PHE A 529 -7.40 -16.92 6.41
C PHE A 529 -8.68 -17.62 5.96
N ARG A 530 -9.84 -17.13 6.39
CA ARG A 530 -11.13 -17.70 6.00
C ARG A 530 -11.38 -17.50 4.51
N ARG A 531 -11.12 -16.30 3.98
CA ARG A 531 -11.24 -16.00 2.53
C ARG A 531 -10.28 -16.85 1.70
N ALA A 532 -9.11 -17.19 2.24
CA ALA A 532 -8.18 -18.13 1.62
C ALA A 532 -8.60 -19.62 1.77
N GLY A 533 -9.70 -19.91 2.47
CA GLY A 533 -10.22 -21.26 2.71
C GLY A 533 -9.54 -22.02 3.88
N ALA A 534 -8.68 -21.37 4.65
CA ALA A 534 -7.91 -21.96 5.75
C ALA A 534 -8.66 -21.90 7.09
N LEU A 535 -9.79 -22.62 7.19
CA LEU A 535 -10.68 -22.57 8.36
C LEU A 535 -10.01 -22.97 9.69
N GLU A 536 -9.07 -23.92 9.66
CA GLU A 536 -8.32 -24.34 10.86
C GLU A 536 -7.44 -23.19 11.40
N ARG A 537 -6.82 -22.41 10.51
CA ARG A 537 -6.03 -21.22 10.88
C ARG A 537 -6.92 -20.09 11.39
N THR A 538 -8.09 -19.87 10.79
CA THR A 538 -9.08 -18.94 11.33
C THR A 538 -9.45 -19.29 12.77
N GLU A 539 -9.72 -20.56 13.06
CA GLU A 539 -10.04 -21.01 14.43
C GLU A 539 -8.86 -20.78 15.40
N GLU A 540 -7.62 -20.98 14.94
CA GLU A 540 -6.42 -20.71 15.73
C GLU A 540 -6.28 -19.23 16.11
N VAL A 541 -6.46 -18.32 15.15
CA VAL A 541 -6.43 -16.87 15.41
C VAL A 541 -7.53 -16.46 16.38
N LEU A 542 -8.75 -16.96 16.21
CA LEU A 542 -9.88 -16.68 17.11
C LEU A 542 -9.63 -17.18 18.54
N LYS A 543 -9.11 -18.40 18.71
CA LYS A 543 -8.71 -18.93 20.02
C LYS A 543 -7.60 -18.10 20.66
N TYR A 544 -6.67 -17.57 19.86
CA TYR A 544 -5.65 -16.68 20.37
C TYR A 544 -6.26 -15.39 20.91
N ILE A 545 -7.18 -14.76 20.17
CA ILE A 545 -7.95 -13.58 20.60
C ILE A 545 -8.71 -13.87 21.90
N GLU A 546 -9.42 -15.00 21.99
CA GLU A 546 -10.10 -15.44 23.23
C GLU A 546 -9.12 -15.54 24.40
N SER A 547 -7.90 -16.03 24.17
CA SER A 547 -6.86 -16.12 25.20
C SER A 547 -6.40 -14.75 25.73
N LEU A 548 -6.63 -13.67 24.97
CA LEU A 548 -6.30 -12.30 25.36
C LEU A 548 -7.39 -11.65 26.22
N VAL A 549 -8.65 -12.11 26.11
CA VAL A 549 -9.82 -11.53 26.81
C VAL A 549 -9.61 -11.35 28.32
N PRO A 550 -9.04 -12.32 29.07
CA PRO A 550 -8.80 -12.15 30.51
C PRO A 550 -7.82 -11.02 30.86
N TYR A 551 -7.02 -10.56 29.90
CA TYR A 551 -6.06 -9.49 30.06
C TYR A 551 -6.61 -8.12 29.64
N LEU A 552 -7.80 -8.08 29.00
CA LEU A 552 -8.48 -6.85 28.65
C LEU A 552 -9.13 -6.26 29.91
N GLY A 553 -8.50 -5.24 30.49
CA GLY A 553 -8.94 -4.67 31.77
C GLY A 553 -9.86 -3.45 31.67
N THR A 554 -10.10 -2.91 30.46
CA THR A 554 -10.80 -1.63 30.28
C THR A 554 -11.95 -1.73 29.30
N TYR A 555 -12.95 -0.85 29.45
CA TYR A 555 -14.06 -0.77 28.49
C TYR A 555 -13.54 -0.40 27.09
N THR A 556 -12.51 0.44 27.00
CA THR A 556 -11.87 0.83 25.74
C THR A 556 -11.28 -0.37 24.99
N THR A 557 -10.60 -1.29 25.67
CA THR A 557 -10.05 -2.50 25.06
C THR A 557 -11.14 -3.45 24.57
N TYR A 558 -12.24 -3.59 25.31
CA TYR A 558 -13.40 -4.38 24.88
C TYR A 558 -14.09 -3.79 23.65
N SER A 559 -14.25 -2.46 23.59
CA SER A 559 -14.82 -1.79 22.41
C SER A 559 -14.11 -2.19 21.12
N ARG A 560 -12.79 -2.32 21.17
CA ARG A 560 -11.97 -2.61 20.00
C ARG A 560 -12.15 -4.05 19.54
N LEU A 561 -12.16 -4.99 20.49
CA LEU A 561 -12.50 -6.40 20.25
C LEU A 561 -13.90 -6.54 19.63
N LEU A 562 -14.90 -5.88 20.20
CA LEU A 562 -16.27 -5.96 19.74
C LEU A 562 -16.45 -5.34 18.35
N THR A 563 -15.85 -4.17 18.10
CA THR A 563 -15.91 -3.51 16.79
C THR A 563 -15.28 -4.33 15.67
N GLY A 564 -14.10 -4.93 15.88
CA GLY A 564 -13.55 -5.75 14.81
C GLY A 564 -14.24 -7.12 14.69
N THR A 565 -14.84 -7.66 15.76
CA THR A 565 -15.72 -8.84 15.65
C THR A 565 -16.94 -8.52 14.79
N LEU A 566 -17.56 -7.35 15.00
CA LEU A 566 -18.65 -6.84 14.15
C LEU A 566 -18.23 -6.71 12.69
N LYS A 567 -17.05 -6.12 12.40
CA LYS A 567 -16.58 -6.00 11.00
C LYS A 567 -16.43 -7.34 10.29
N VAL A 568 -15.88 -8.34 10.99
CA VAL A 568 -15.73 -9.69 10.41
C VAL A 568 -17.09 -10.37 10.26
N LEU A 569 -17.97 -10.21 11.24
CA LEU A 569 -19.35 -10.70 11.16
C LEU A 569 -20.07 -10.10 9.94
N ASP A 570 -20.03 -8.78 9.78
CA ASP A 570 -20.70 -8.06 8.70
C ASP A 570 -20.19 -8.54 7.34
N ALA A 571 -18.87 -8.75 7.17
CA ALA A 571 -18.31 -9.34 5.95
C ALA A 571 -18.88 -10.74 5.63
N HIS A 572 -19.14 -11.56 6.65
CA HIS A 572 -19.76 -12.87 6.44
C HIS A 572 -21.24 -12.80 6.12
N LEU A 573 -21.95 -11.81 6.67
CA LEU A 573 -23.33 -11.55 6.31
C LEU A 573 -23.44 -11.05 4.86
N GLU A 574 -22.52 -10.19 4.43
CA GLU A 574 -22.39 -9.73 3.04
C GLU A 574 -22.12 -10.89 2.06
N ASP A 575 -21.24 -11.81 2.42
CA ASP A 575 -20.93 -13.02 1.63
C ASP A 575 -22.08 -14.06 1.65
N GLY A 576 -23.13 -13.85 2.45
CA GLY A 576 -24.20 -14.84 2.68
C GLY A 576 -23.74 -16.09 3.44
N ASP A 577 -22.56 -16.07 4.06
CA ASP A 577 -21.98 -17.18 4.81
C ASP A 577 -22.47 -17.19 6.26
N LEU A 578 -23.73 -17.57 6.41
CA LEU A 578 -24.40 -17.73 7.70
C LEU A 578 -23.68 -18.72 8.63
N ALA A 579 -23.02 -19.74 8.06
CA ALA A 579 -22.38 -20.80 8.83
C ALA A 579 -21.20 -20.29 9.65
N GLY A 580 -20.44 -19.34 9.12
CA GLY A 580 -19.39 -18.69 9.90
C GLY A 580 -19.75 -17.30 10.45
N ALA A 581 -20.91 -16.73 10.11
CA ALA A 581 -21.44 -15.56 10.83
C ALA A 581 -21.90 -15.93 12.24
N MET A 582 -22.61 -17.06 12.40
CA MET A 582 -23.22 -17.45 13.68
C MET A 582 -22.22 -17.58 14.86
N PRO A 583 -21.06 -18.24 14.72
CA PRO A 583 -20.09 -18.33 15.82
C PRO A 583 -19.49 -16.98 16.23
N LEU A 584 -19.37 -16.03 15.29
CA LEU A 584 -18.90 -14.67 15.59
C LEU A 584 -19.95 -13.89 16.35
N LEU A 585 -21.23 -14.09 16.03
CA LEU A 585 -22.34 -13.47 16.74
C LEU A 585 -22.47 -13.99 18.18
N ASP A 586 -22.26 -15.29 18.40
CA ASP A 586 -22.16 -15.88 19.73
C ASP A 586 -20.99 -15.29 20.54
N SER A 587 -19.82 -15.17 19.91
CA SER A 587 -18.64 -14.52 20.51
C SER A 587 -18.91 -13.05 20.84
N LEU A 588 -19.56 -12.32 19.93
CA LEU A 588 -19.93 -10.92 20.13
C LEU A 588 -20.84 -10.76 21.35
N TYR A 589 -21.84 -11.63 21.49
CA TYR A 589 -22.72 -11.65 22.64
C TYR A 589 -21.95 -11.90 23.95
N ALA A 590 -21.08 -12.91 23.97
CA ALA A 590 -20.25 -13.23 25.13
C ALA A 590 -19.34 -12.06 25.54
N TYR A 591 -18.64 -11.46 24.57
CA TYR A 591 -17.77 -10.31 24.81
C TYR A 591 -18.55 -9.07 25.28
N ALA A 592 -19.76 -8.86 24.75
CA ALA A 592 -20.62 -7.73 25.17
C ALA A 592 -21.05 -7.89 26.63
N LEU A 593 -21.39 -9.11 27.06
CA LEU A 593 -21.71 -9.41 28.45
C LEU A 593 -20.54 -9.19 29.41
N GLU A 594 -19.32 -9.54 29.00
CA GLU A 594 -18.10 -9.41 29.81
C GLU A 594 -17.55 -7.98 29.84
N THR A 595 -18.07 -7.08 29.00
CA THR A 595 -17.59 -5.70 28.91
C THR A 595 -17.61 -5.00 30.29
N PRO A 596 -16.48 -4.48 30.78
CA PRO A 596 -16.42 -3.79 32.08
C PRO A 596 -17.15 -2.44 32.03
N PRO A 597 -17.51 -1.86 33.19
CA PRO A 597 -18.19 -0.57 33.23
C PRO A 597 -17.31 0.56 32.66
N ASN A 598 -17.96 1.55 32.06
CA ASN A 598 -17.34 2.84 31.79
C ASN A 598 -17.01 3.54 33.10
N GLU A 599 -15.81 4.10 33.21
CA GLU A 599 -15.41 4.92 34.36
C GLU A 599 -15.23 6.38 33.94
N SER A 600 -15.93 7.31 34.60
CA SER A 600 -15.77 8.73 34.33
C SER A 600 -15.93 9.57 35.59
N LYS A 601 -14.92 10.40 35.90
CA LYS A 601 -14.87 11.24 37.12
C LYS A 601 -15.15 10.47 38.42
N GLY A 602 -14.69 9.23 38.50
CA GLY A 602 -14.87 8.35 39.66
C GLY A 602 -16.28 7.75 39.79
N LYS A 603 -17.07 7.78 38.71
CA LYS A 603 -18.38 7.13 38.60
C LYS A 603 -18.36 5.98 37.60
N SER A 604 -19.08 4.92 37.87
CA SER A 604 -19.17 3.72 37.01
C SER A 604 -20.59 3.49 36.45
N TYR A 605 -20.69 3.14 35.17
CA TYR A 605 -21.95 2.84 34.46
C TYR A 605 -21.72 1.97 33.21
N TYR A 606 -22.76 1.35 32.65
CA TYR A 606 -22.66 0.42 31.51
C TYR A 606 -23.13 1.03 30.18
N GLY A 607 -22.47 2.10 29.71
CA GLY A 607 -22.78 2.69 28.40
C GLY A 607 -22.38 1.78 27.23
N LEU A 608 -21.12 1.32 27.22
CA LEU A 608 -20.56 0.53 26.12
C LEU A 608 -21.15 -0.88 26.05
N LYS A 609 -21.37 -1.51 27.20
CA LYS A 609 -22.07 -2.80 27.30
C LYS A 609 -23.47 -2.72 26.69
N THR A 610 -24.21 -1.65 26.99
CA THR A 610 -25.55 -1.42 26.43
C THR A 610 -25.49 -1.29 24.91
N PHE A 611 -24.52 -0.54 24.38
CA PHE A 611 -24.33 -0.40 22.94
C PHE A 611 -24.09 -1.74 22.23
N TYR A 612 -23.09 -2.52 22.65
CA TYR A 612 -22.77 -3.76 21.93
C TYR A 612 -23.78 -4.89 22.13
N LEU A 613 -24.46 -4.95 23.28
CA LEU A 613 -25.58 -5.88 23.44
C LEU A 613 -26.73 -5.52 22.49
N LEU A 614 -26.99 -4.23 22.27
CA LEU A 614 -27.99 -3.78 21.29
C LEU A 614 -27.56 -4.17 19.86
N GLU A 615 -26.34 -3.86 19.44
CA GLU A 615 -25.82 -4.25 18.12
C GLU A 615 -25.91 -5.77 17.90
N THR A 616 -25.57 -6.56 18.93
CA THR A 616 -25.69 -8.03 18.88
C THR A 616 -27.15 -8.47 18.71
N ALA A 617 -28.07 -7.86 19.45
CA ALA A 617 -29.49 -8.19 19.37
C ALA A 617 -30.09 -7.84 18.00
N GLU A 618 -29.68 -6.71 17.40
CA GLU A 618 -30.08 -6.33 16.04
C GLU A 618 -29.63 -7.36 15.02
N ARG A 619 -28.37 -7.82 15.07
CA ARG A 619 -27.86 -8.85 14.15
C ARG A 619 -28.57 -10.20 14.33
N PHE A 620 -28.89 -10.60 15.56
CA PHE A 620 -29.73 -11.79 15.79
C PHE A 620 -31.13 -11.62 15.19
N ALA A 621 -31.75 -10.44 15.35
CA ALA A 621 -33.05 -10.16 14.76
C ALA A 621 -33.01 -10.20 13.22
N ASP A 622 -31.98 -9.64 12.60
CA ASP A 622 -31.78 -9.62 11.14
C ASP A 622 -31.59 -11.05 10.57
N LEU A 623 -31.04 -11.97 11.37
CA LEU A 623 -30.92 -13.39 11.02
C LEU A 623 -32.20 -14.21 11.30
N GLY A 624 -33.26 -13.59 11.81
CA GLY A 624 -34.52 -14.25 12.17
C GLY A 624 -34.52 -14.95 13.53
N GLU A 625 -33.48 -14.77 14.35
CA GLU A 625 -33.36 -15.31 15.71
C GLU A 625 -34.03 -14.36 16.73
N SER A 626 -35.32 -14.05 16.49
CA SER A 626 -36.06 -13.04 17.26
C SER A 626 -36.19 -13.38 18.75
N GLU A 627 -36.25 -14.66 19.12
CA GLU A 627 -36.29 -15.07 20.52
C GLU A 627 -35.02 -14.65 21.27
N VAL A 628 -33.84 -14.89 20.68
CA VAL A 628 -32.54 -14.50 21.26
C VAL A 628 -32.41 -12.98 21.33
N ALA A 629 -32.81 -12.28 20.27
CA ALA A 629 -32.80 -10.81 20.26
C ALA A 629 -33.67 -10.21 21.38
N LEU A 630 -34.85 -10.80 21.65
CA LEU A 630 -35.72 -10.38 22.75
C LEU A 630 -35.12 -10.69 24.12
N GLU A 631 -34.47 -11.84 24.30
CA GLU A 631 -33.76 -12.16 25.54
C GLU A 631 -32.67 -11.12 25.85
N ILE A 632 -31.91 -10.71 24.83
CA ILE A 632 -30.88 -9.67 24.98
C ILE A 632 -31.53 -8.31 25.27
N CYS A 633 -32.65 -7.98 24.61
CA CYS A 633 -33.41 -6.76 24.87
C CYS A 633 -33.90 -6.69 26.33
N ASP A 634 -34.40 -7.78 26.88
CA ASP A 634 -34.82 -7.88 28.29
C ASP A 634 -33.64 -7.67 29.25
N GLN A 635 -32.48 -8.25 28.93
CA GLN A 635 -31.24 -8.03 29.69
C GLN A 635 -30.80 -6.56 29.64
N LEU A 636 -30.90 -5.91 28.48
CA LEU A 636 -30.58 -4.50 28.29
C LEU A 636 -31.49 -3.60 29.14
N ILE A 637 -32.80 -3.83 29.11
CA ILE A 637 -33.77 -3.08 29.93
C ILE A 637 -33.45 -3.29 31.42
N ALA A 638 -33.18 -4.53 31.85
CA ALA A 638 -32.84 -4.82 33.24
C ALA A 638 -31.54 -4.13 33.71
N ILE A 639 -30.48 -4.16 32.89
CA ILE A 639 -29.21 -3.47 33.19
C ILE A 639 -29.41 -1.95 33.29
N ARG A 640 -30.28 -1.39 32.46
CA ARG A 640 -30.60 0.04 32.52
C ARG A 640 -31.36 0.38 33.80
N GLU A 641 -32.31 -0.44 34.22
CA GLU A 641 -33.10 -0.22 35.45
C GLU A 641 -32.30 -0.41 36.74
N ASP A 642 -31.46 -1.44 36.80
CA ASP A 642 -30.57 -1.73 37.93
C ASP A 642 -29.22 -2.26 37.41
N ASP A 643 -28.24 -1.37 37.32
CA ASP A 643 -26.90 -1.70 36.84
C ASP A 643 -26.04 -2.41 37.89
N GLY A 644 -26.50 -2.54 39.14
CA GLY A 644 -25.70 -3.06 40.25
C GLY A 644 -24.47 -2.21 40.60
N LEU A 645 -24.40 -0.96 40.08
CA LEU A 645 -23.32 -0.01 40.29
C LEU A 645 -23.84 1.21 41.05
N GLU A 646 -23.94 2.35 40.37
CA GLU A 646 -24.39 3.63 40.92
C GLU A 646 -25.79 4.03 40.43
N GLY A 647 -26.45 3.19 39.61
CA GLY A 647 -27.74 3.49 39.00
C GLY A 647 -27.65 4.60 37.94
N LEU A 648 -26.50 4.73 37.27
CA LEU A 648 -26.25 5.80 36.30
C LEU A 648 -26.45 5.34 34.85
N THR A 649 -26.57 4.03 34.63
CA THR A 649 -26.68 3.46 33.28
C THR A 649 -27.95 3.91 32.58
N LEU A 650 -29.10 3.98 33.27
CA LEU A 650 -30.37 4.46 32.71
C LEU A 650 -30.21 5.81 32.01
N ASP A 651 -29.68 6.79 32.75
CA ASP A 651 -29.55 8.18 32.30
C ASP A 651 -28.42 8.38 31.29
N ALA A 652 -27.43 7.49 31.26
CA ALA A 652 -26.34 7.52 30.29
C ALA A 652 -26.72 6.92 28.92
N THR A 653 -27.83 6.20 28.83
CA THR A 653 -28.15 5.33 27.67
C THR A 653 -29.44 5.69 26.94
N TRP A 654 -30.04 6.86 27.21
CA TRP A 654 -31.25 7.32 26.50
C TRP A 654 -31.09 7.39 24.98
N VAL A 655 -29.86 7.63 24.49
CA VAL A 655 -29.52 7.66 23.06
C VAL A 655 -29.78 6.31 22.35
N TYR A 656 -29.77 5.19 23.07
CA TYR A 656 -29.96 3.85 22.51
C TYR A 656 -31.42 3.39 22.52
N VAL A 657 -32.33 4.13 23.20
CA VAL A 657 -33.74 3.73 23.29
C VAL A 657 -34.47 3.73 21.94
N PRO A 658 -34.25 4.69 21.02
CA PRO A 658 -34.86 4.61 19.69
C PRO A 658 -34.54 3.30 18.95
N ALA A 659 -33.30 2.82 19.05
CA ALA A 659 -32.89 1.56 18.44
C ALA A 659 -33.50 0.33 19.14
N LEU A 660 -33.61 0.34 20.48
CA LEU A 660 -34.35 -0.69 21.23
C LEU A 660 -35.83 -0.75 20.83
N VAL A 661 -36.46 0.40 20.58
CA VAL A 661 -37.85 0.48 20.09
C VAL A 661 -37.97 -0.17 18.72
N GLU A 662 -37.06 0.14 17.81
CA GLU A 662 -36.97 -0.50 16.49
C GLU A 662 -36.78 -2.02 16.59
N LEU A 663 -35.83 -2.48 17.42
CA LEU A 663 -35.60 -3.90 17.67
C LEU A 663 -36.87 -4.64 18.13
N LEU A 664 -37.61 -4.04 19.08
CA LEU A 664 -38.87 -4.63 19.57
C LEU A 664 -39.93 -4.73 18.47
N TYR A 665 -40.02 -3.75 17.57
CA TYR A 665 -40.91 -3.86 16.40
C TYR A 665 -40.49 -4.99 15.46
N ARG A 666 -39.20 -5.07 15.13
CA ARG A 666 -38.66 -6.15 14.28
C ARG A 666 -38.91 -7.54 14.88
N ALA A 667 -38.86 -7.66 16.20
CA ALA A 667 -39.16 -8.88 16.92
C ALA A 667 -40.67 -9.16 17.15
N GLY A 668 -41.56 -8.30 16.64
CA GLY A 668 -43.02 -8.49 16.70
C GLY A 668 -43.70 -8.02 18.00
N GLU A 669 -43.02 -7.22 18.83
CA GLU A 669 -43.46 -6.75 20.15
C GLU A 669 -43.91 -5.28 20.12
N ALA A 670 -44.81 -4.94 19.19
CA ALA A 670 -45.26 -3.57 18.91
C ALA A 670 -45.77 -2.81 20.15
N GLU A 671 -46.60 -3.45 20.99
CA GLU A 671 -47.13 -2.80 22.21
C GLU A 671 -46.01 -2.45 23.20
N ARG A 672 -44.99 -3.31 23.33
CA ARG A 672 -43.83 -3.07 24.20
C ARG A 672 -42.93 -1.99 23.62
N ALA A 673 -42.72 -1.99 22.31
CA ALA A 673 -41.95 -0.98 21.61
C ALA A 673 -42.55 0.42 21.81
N PHE A 674 -43.87 0.54 21.62
CA PHE A 674 -44.59 1.79 21.84
C PHE A 674 -44.49 2.25 23.30
N ALA A 675 -44.70 1.34 24.26
CA ALA A 675 -44.59 1.67 25.68
C ALA A 675 -43.18 2.12 26.06
N LEU A 676 -42.13 1.51 25.48
CA LEU A 676 -40.74 1.90 25.71
C LEU A 676 -40.46 3.32 25.19
N ALA A 677 -40.97 3.69 24.02
CA ALA A 677 -40.86 5.05 23.49
C ALA A 677 -41.47 6.09 24.44
N GLU A 678 -42.61 5.78 25.09
CA GLU A 678 -43.27 6.65 26.07
C GLU A 678 -42.45 6.83 27.37
N THR A 679 -41.45 5.99 27.64
CA THR A 679 -40.60 6.13 28.83
C THR A 679 -39.53 7.22 28.69
N ILE A 680 -39.21 7.65 27.47
CA ILE A 680 -38.17 8.67 27.25
C ILE A 680 -38.66 10.00 27.83
N PRO A 681 -37.95 10.60 28.80
CA PRO A 681 -38.38 11.84 29.44
C PRO A 681 -38.01 13.07 28.62
N ASP A 682 -38.78 14.16 28.73
CA ASP A 682 -38.49 15.46 28.09
C ASP A 682 -37.09 15.98 28.47
N THR A 683 -36.70 15.79 29.74
CA THR A 683 -35.37 16.10 30.25
C THR A 683 -34.90 15.03 31.22
N TYR A 684 -33.60 14.80 31.27
CA TYR A 684 -32.97 13.86 32.19
C TYR A 684 -31.67 14.44 32.75
N VAL A 685 -31.15 13.87 33.83
CA VAL A 685 -29.86 14.28 34.41
C VAL A 685 -28.83 13.25 34.01
N ASN A 686 -27.88 13.62 33.16
CA ASN A 686 -26.88 12.68 32.68
C ASN A 686 -25.90 12.25 33.80
N GLN A 687 -25.02 11.29 33.51
CA GLN A 687 -24.01 10.77 34.45
C GLN A 687 -23.11 11.85 35.08
N PHE A 688 -22.97 13.01 34.42
CA PHE A 688 -22.21 14.16 34.91
C PHE A 688 -23.01 15.12 35.81
N GLY A 689 -24.29 14.85 36.07
CA GLY A 689 -25.17 15.73 36.83
C GLY A 689 -25.70 16.92 36.05
N SER A 690 -25.54 16.92 34.72
CA SER A 690 -26.04 17.99 33.84
C SER A 690 -27.42 17.64 33.31
N THR A 691 -28.36 18.57 33.39
CA THR A 691 -29.67 18.42 32.73
C THR A 691 -29.50 18.44 31.22
N ARG A 692 -30.01 17.40 30.56
CA ARG A 692 -30.02 17.23 29.10
C ARG A 692 -31.45 17.17 28.59
N ASN A 693 -31.62 17.49 27.31
CA ASN A 693 -32.90 17.38 26.61
C ASN A 693 -33.05 15.95 26.08
N GLY A 694 -34.13 15.26 26.44
CA GLY A 694 -34.48 13.92 25.94
C GLY A 694 -35.49 13.96 24.79
N THR A 695 -36.07 15.12 24.49
CA THR A 695 -37.08 15.32 23.44
C THR A 695 -36.56 14.88 22.07
N SER A 696 -35.28 15.10 21.75
CA SER A 696 -34.70 14.65 20.46
C SER A 696 -34.72 13.13 20.31
N TYR A 697 -34.41 12.38 21.37
CA TYR A 697 -34.49 10.92 21.37
C TYR A 697 -35.94 10.45 21.30
N GLN A 698 -36.84 11.13 22.01
CA GLN A 698 -38.27 10.81 21.98
C GLN A 698 -38.87 11.05 20.58
N THR A 699 -38.56 12.17 19.95
CA THR A 699 -38.93 12.47 18.57
C THR A 699 -38.41 11.40 17.62
N LYS A 700 -37.14 10.98 17.73
CA LYS A 700 -36.58 9.89 16.92
C LYS A 700 -37.31 8.57 17.15
N ALA A 701 -37.61 8.22 18.40
CA ALA A 701 -38.37 7.01 18.73
C ALA A 701 -39.79 7.04 18.13
N TYR A 702 -40.49 8.18 18.19
CA TYR A 702 -41.83 8.29 17.60
C TYR A 702 -41.82 8.25 16.07
N LYS A 703 -40.76 8.75 15.41
CA LYS A 703 -40.57 8.58 13.96
C LYS A 703 -40.44 7.11 13.60
N LEU A 704 -39.60 6.35 14.32
CA LEU A 704 -39.46 4.90 14.13
C LEU A 704 -40.77 4.14 14.42
N VAL A 705 -41.45 4.45 15.53
CA VAL A 705 -42.77 3.90 15.86
C VAL A 705 -43.74 4.11 14.71
N ALA A 706 -43.82 5.33 14.16
CA ALA A 706 -44.70 5.63 13.05
C ALA A 706 -44.32 4.83 11.78
N THR A 707 -43.02 4.70 11.48
CA THR A 707 -42.53 3.88 10.36
C THR A 707 -42.96 2.43 10.48
N TYR A 708 -42.69 1.78 11.62
CA TYR A 708 -43.04 0.36 11.81
C TYR A 708 -44.56 0.13 11.91
N GLU A 709 -45.32 1.05 12.52
CA GLU A 709 -46.78 0.99 12.49
C GLU A 709 -47.34 1.18 11.07
N ALA A 710 -46.65 1.92 10.20
CA ALA A 710 -47.01 2.01 8.78
C ALA A 710 -46.87 0.64 8.11
N LEU A 711 -45.74 -0.04 8.33
CA LEU A 711 -45.46 -1.36 7.75
C LEU A 711 -46.40 -2.46 8.28
N ILE A 712 -46.75 -2.43 9.57
CA ILE A 712 -47.53 -3.49 10.23
C ILE A 712 -49.04 -3.24 10.17
N SER A 713 -49.46 -2.02 10.54
CA SER A 713 -50.86 -1.63 10.75
C SER A 713 -51.42 -0.77 9.62
N GLY A 714 -50.56 -0.32 8.70
CA GLY A 714 -50.90 0.51 7.54
C GLY A 714 -50.74 2.01 7.79
N PHE A 715 -50.62 2.78 6.70
CA PHE A 715 -50.34 4.22 6.71
C PHE A 715 -51.28 5.06 7.60
N ASP A 716 -52.57 4.73 7.68
CA ASP A 716 -53.53 5.51 8.47
C ASP A 716 -53.26 5.42 9.98
N ALA A 717 -52.71 4.29 10.47
CA ALA A 717 -52.31 4.12 11.86
C ALA A 717 -51.05 4.95 12.17
N ALA A 718 -50.04 4.86 11.29
CA ALA A 718 -48.83 5.68 11.37
C ALA A 718 -49.14 7.18 11.40
N LEU A 719 -50.06 7.64 10.55
CA LEU A 719 -50.41 9.05 10.44
C LEU A 719 -51.04 9.61 11.73
N VAL A 720 -51.73 8.78 12.52
CA VAL A 720 -52.23 9.20 13.85
C VAL A 720 -51.05 9.51 14.77
N ILE A 721 -50.03 8.64 14.80
CA ILE A 721 -48.84 8.83 15.64
C ILE A 721 -48.06 10.07 15.21
N VAL A 722 -47.83 10.24 13.90
CA VAL A 722 -47.17 11.43 13.34
C VAL A 722 -47.89 12.70 13.79
N ASN A 723 -49.22 12.75 13.74
CA ASN A 723 -49.97 13.95 14.08
C ASN A 723 -50.10 14.21 15.59
N GLU A 724 -50.22 13.16 16.40
CA GLU A 724 -50.43 13.29 17.85
C GLU A 724 -49.14 13.44 18.65
N ARG A 725 -48.03 12.86 18.18
CA ARG A 725 -46.78 12.74 18.93
C ARG A 725 -45.65 13.62 18.42
N LEU A 726 -45.70 14.09 17.17
CA LEU A 726 -44.71 15.02 16.62
C LEU A 726 -45.30 16.44 16.56
N PRO A 727 -44.82 17.39 17.37
CA PRO A 727 -45.42 18.72 17.45
C PRO A 727 -45.03 19.64 16.29
N ALA A 728 -43.80 19.52 15.76
CA ALA A 728 -43.31 20.36 14.67
C ALA A 728 -43.63 19.75 13.30
N ASP A 729 -44.10 20.56 12.36
CA ASP A 729 -44.41 20.08 11.00
C ASP A 729 -43.15 19.65 10.24
N THR A 730 -41.98 20.23 10.54
CA THR A 730 -40.69 19.78 10.02
C THR A 730 -40.36 18.36 10.48
N ASP A 731 -40.62 18.03 11.76
CA ASP A 731 -40.45 16.66 12.27
C ASP A 731 -41.44 15.68 11.62
N LYS A 732 -42.66 16.12 11.31
CA LYS A 732 -43.65 15.29 10.60
C LYS A 732 -43.24 15.02 9.16
N ILE A 733 -42.75 16.04 8.43
CA ILE A 733 -42.23 15.88 7.07
C ILE A 733 -41.06 14.89 7.09
N GLU A 734 -40.14 15.03 8.05
CA GLU A 734 -39.05 14.08 8.22
C GLU A 734 -39.58 12.66 8.46
N ALA A 735 -40.52 12.47 9.39
CA ALA A 735 -41.14 11.16 9.67
C ALA A 735 -41.83 10.54 8.44
N LEU A 736 -42.42 11.38 7.59
CA LEU A 736 -43.09 10.94 6.36
C LEU A 736 -42.10 10.63 5.23
N THR A 737 -40.81 10.97 5.38
CA THR A 737 -39.77 10.83 4.36
C THR A 737 -38.57 10.01 4.89
N TYR A 738 -37.47 10.68 5.24
CA TYR A 738 -36.23 10.13 5.83
C TYR A 738 -35.53 11.20 6.69
N PHE A 739 -34.50 10.86 7.46
CA PHE A 739 -33.83 11.79 8.39
C PHE A 739 -33.04 12.91 7.67
N ALA A 740 -33.35 14.19 7.93
CA ALA A 740 -32.68 15.36 7.36
C ALA A 740 -32.38 15.20 5.85
N VAL A 741 -31.10 15.13 5.46
CA VAL A 741 -30.62 14.85 4.10
C VAL A 741 -29.96 13.47 3.98
N ASN A 742 -30.02 12.64 5.02
CA ASN A 742 -29.40 11.31 5.06
C ASN A 742 -30.41 10.20 4.71
N LYS A 743 -30.39 9.71 3.47
CA LYS A 743 -31.22 8.58 3.02
C LYS A 743 -30.94 7.27 3.75
N GLY A 744 -29.78 7.11 4.39
CA GLY A 744 -29.42 5.91 5.17
C GLY A 744 -30.21 5.73 6.48
N ALA A 745 -31.04 6.69 6.86
CA ALA A 745 -31.97 6.58 7.98
C ALA A 745 -33.40 6.79 7.48
N GLU A 746 -34.01 5.71 6.98
CA GLU A 746 -35.34 5.74 6.38
C GLU A 746 -36.47 5.92 7.41
N TYR A 747 -37.52 6.63 6.96
CA TYR A 747 -38.82 6.63 7.62
C TYR A 747 -39.91 6.24 6.62
N ILE A 748 -41.15 6.69 6.80
CA ILE A 748 -42.34 6.05 6.20
C ILE A 748 -42.25 5.92 4.67
N ALA A 749 -42.04 7.02 3.92
CA ALA A 749 -42.04 6.93 2.46
C ALA A 749 -40.86 6.10 1.94
N LEU A 750 -39.63 6.37 2.40
CA LEU A 750 -38.46 5.65 1.93
C LEU A 750 -38.52 4.17 2.31
N ALA A 751 -39.02 3.82 3.50
CA ALA A 751 -39.25 2.43 3.90
C ALA A 751 -40.24 1.72 2.96
N TYR A 752 -41.35 2.38 2.56
CA TYR A 752 -42.26 1.82 1.57
C TYR A 752 -41.63 1.70 0.18
N ILE A 753 -40.75 2.61 -0.22
CA ILE A 753 -40.02 2.52 -1.50
C ILE A 753 -39.12 1.28 -1.49
N LEU A 754 -38.37 1.08 -0.41
CA LEU A 754 -37.50 -0.08 -0.24
C LEU A 754 -38.27 -1.42 -0.21
N ASP A 755 -39.50 -1.44 0.32
CA ASP A 755 -40.40 -2.62 0.30
C ASP A 755 -41.16 -2.80 -1.03
N GLY A 756 -40.97 -1.89 -2.00
CA GLY A 756 -41.66 -1.90 -3.31
C GLY A 756 -43.13 -1.46 -3.26
N GLU A 757 -43.59 -0.92 -2.14
CA GLU A 757 -44.97 -0.47 -1.88
C GLU A 757 -45.18 0.99 -2.36
N PHE A 758 -44.91 1.25 -3.64
CA PHE A 758 -44.90 2.61 -4.22
C PHE A 758 -46.22 3.38 -4.06
N ALA A 759 -47.36 2.69 -4.06
CA ALA A 759 -48.66 3.33 -3.84
C ALA A 759 -48.82 3.88 -2.41
N LEU A 760 -48.23 3.20 -1.42
CA LEU A 760 -48.22 3.64 -0.02
C LEU A 760 -47.15 4.72 0.20
N ALA A 761 -45.97 4.57 -0.41
CA ALA A 761 -44.96 5.62 -0.45
C ALA A 761 -45.55 6.93 -0.97
N LYS A 762 -46.27 6.88 -2.11
CA LYS A 762 -46.97 8.04 -2.67
C LYS A 762 -47.93 8.69 -1.67
N ARG A 763 -48.71 7.93 -0.89
CA ARG A 763 -49.61 8.50 0.13
C ARG A 763 -48.86 9.25 1.22
N ALA A 764 -47.70 8.74 1.65
CA ALA A 764 -46.84 9.40 2.62
C ALA A 764 -46.24 10.68 2.05
N LEU A 765 -45.75 10.64 0.82
CA LEU A 765 -45.24 11.82 0.11
C LEU A 765 -46.35 12.87 -0.14
N ASP A 766 -47.58 12.46 -0.47
CA ASP A 766 -48.73 13.36 -0.63
C ASP A 766 -49.02 14.11 0.69
N ALA A 767 -48.88 13.43 1.83
CA ALA A 767 -49.04 14.03 3.15
C ALA A 767 -47.88 14.99 3.51
N ALA A 768 -46.64 14.63 3.16
CA ALA A 768 -45.47 15.50 3.35
C ALA A 768 -45.60 16.79 2.51
N THR A 769 -46.02 16.67 1.25
CA THR A 769 -46.28 17.81 0.35
C THR A 769 -47.35 18.75 0.90
N GLN A 770 -48.39 18.22 1.56
CA GLN A 770 -49.43 19.06 2.18
C GLN A 770 -48.86 19.86 3.36
N LEU A 771 -47.98 19.28 4.17
CA LEU A 771 -47.32 19.98 5.27
C LEU A 771 -46.35 21.05 4.77
N LEU A 772 -45.59 20.76 3.70
CA LEU A 772 -44.70 21.73 3.07
C LEU A 772 -45.45 23.01 2.68
N ALA A 773 -46.66 22.88 2.14
CA ALA A 773 -47.50 24.03 1.76
C ALA A 773 -48.01 24.88 2.93
N THR A 774 -47.79 24.44 4.18
CA THR A 774 -48.23 25.15 5.40
C THR A 774 -47.08 25.74 6.20
N LEU A 775 -45.83 25.43 5.85
CA LEU A 775 -44.66 25.99 6.52
C LEU A 775 -44.53 27.48 6.20
N GLU A 776 -44.23 28.28 7.21
CA GLU A 776 -44.03 29.73 7.11
C GLU A 776 -42.64 30.09 7.69
N PRO A 777 -41.54 29.82 6.96
CA PRO A 777 -40.19 30.07 7.45
C PRO A 777 -39.92 31.56 7.68
N SER A 778 -39.11 31.86 8.70
CA SER A 778 -38.92 33.24 9.17
C SER A 778 -37.76 34.00 8.53
N SER A 779 -36.84 33.27 7.89
CA SER A 779 -35.62 33.78 7.26
C SER A 779 -35.31 33.03 5.96
N ASP A 780 -34.44 33.57 5.12
CA ASP A 780 -34.01 32.88 3.90
C ASP A 780 -33.23 31.60 4.21
N LYS A 781 -32.47 31.58 5.32
CA LYS A 781 -31.88 30.36 5.87
C LYS A 781 -32.94 29.30 6.17
N ASP A 782 -34.02 29.66 6.86
CA ASP A 782 -35.09 28.71 7.18
C ASP A 782 -35.84 28.27 5.90
N ARG A 783 -36.04 29.16 4.92
CA ARG A 783 -36.62 28.81 3.62
C ARG A 783 -35.75 27.78 2.90
N TYR A 784 -34.45 28.02 2.81
CA TYR A 784 -33.51 27.09 2.21
C TYR A 784 -33.54 25.73 2.90
N VAL A 785 -33.32 25.69 4.22
CA VAL A 785 -33.22 24.41 4.95
C VAL A 785 -34.55 23.66 4.94
N GLN A 786 -35.67 24.33 5.25
CA GLN A 786 -36.95 23.65 5.50
C GLN A 786 -37.80 23.45 4.24
N LEU A 787 -37.80 24.39 3.30
CA LEU A 787 -38.61 24.32 2.08
C LEU A 787 -37.84 23.79 0.88
N ILE A 788 -36.54 24.07 0.74
CA ILE A 788 -35.77 23.63 -0.42
C ILE A 788 -35.07 22.30 -0.12
N GLN A 789 -34.02 22.32 0.70
CA GLN A 789 -33.13 21.18 0.92
C GLN A 789 -33.86 20.00 1.57
N GLN A 790 -34.47 20.20 2.74
CA GLN A 790 -35.21 19.14 3.46
C GLN A 790 -36.69 19.06 3.03
N GLY A 791 -37.10 19.87 2.04
CA GLY A 791 -38.46 20.00 1.57
C GLY A 791 -38.63 19.57 0.12
N TYR A 792 -38.83 20.52 -0.79
CA TYR A 792 -39.17 20.27 -2.18
C TYR A 792 -38.14 19.43 -2.93
N ALA A 793 -36.83 19.69 -2.76
CA ALA A 793 -35.78 18.92 -3.45
C ALA A 793 -35.83 17.45 -3.04
N LYS A 794 -35.75 17.21 -1.73
CA LYS A 794 -35.85 15.89 -1.12
C LYS A 794 -37.14 15.13 -1.45
N VAL A 795 -38.30 15.78 -1.38
CA VAL A 795 -39.58 15.12 -1.65
C VAL A 795 -39.71 14.83 -3.15
N ALA A 796 -39.23 15.72 -4.03
CA ALA A 796 -39.23 15.50 -5.47
C ALA A 796 -38.35 14.32 -5.88
N ASP A 797 -37.16 14.22 -5.30
CA ASP A 797 -36.24 13.09 -5.47
C ASP A 797 -36.92 11.75 -5.16
N LEU A 798 -37.60 11.64 -4.01
CA LEU A 798 -38.40 10.43 -3.67
C LEU A 798 -39.58 10.17 -4.61
N TYR A 799 -40.22 11.22 -5.16
CA TYR A 799 -41.23 11.03 -6.22
C TYR A 799 -40.60 10.49 -7.52
N GLY A 800 -39.38 10.92 -7.83
CA GLY A 800 -38.57 10.38 -8.91
C GLY A 800 -38.33 8.88 -8.78
N GLU A 801 -37.90 8.44 -7.59
CA GLU A 801 -37.64 7.02 -7.30
C GLU A 801 -38.86 6.12 -7.50
N ILE A 802 -40.08 6.61 -7.25
CA ILE A 802 -41.33 5.85 -7.49
C ILE A 802 -41.91 6.03 -8.91
N GLY A 803 -41.21 6.73 -9.79
CA GLY A 803 -41.60 6.93 -11.19
C GLY A 803 -42.68 8.01 -11.41
N GLU A 804 -42.91 8.89 -10.44
CA GLU A 804 -43.88 10.00 -10.50
C GLU A 804 -43.20 11.31 -10.94
N SER A 805 -42.46 11.27 -12.05
CA SER A 805 -41.61 12.38 -12.52
C SER A 805 -42.37 13.69 -12.76
N ASP A 806 -43.63 13.63 -13.20
CA ASP A 806 -44.46 14.83 -13.39
C ASP A 806 -44.72 15.57 -12.06
N ILE A 807 -44.91 14.82 -10.97
CA ILE A 807 -45.13 15.39 -9.63
C ILE A 807 -43.83 15.92 -9.06
N ALA A 808 -42.73 15.17 -9.25
CA ALA A 808 -41.39 15.62 -8.86
C ALA A 808 -41.05 16.97 -9.50
N ALA A 809 -41.25 17.10 -10.81
CA ALA A 809 -41.04 18.35 -11.54
C ALA A 809 -41.95 19.50 -11.03
N GLU A 810 -43.21 19.23 -10.69
CA GLU A 810 -44.10 20.25 -10.10
C GLU A 810 -43.58 20.74 -8.74
N LEU A 811 -43.03 19.85 -7.91
CA LEU A 811 -42.46 20.21 -6.61
C LEU A 811 -41.19 21.03 -6.75
N LEU A 812 -40.29 20.65 -7.66
CA LEU A 812 -39.09 21.43 -7.94
C LEU A 812 -39.45 22.83 -8.45
N ALA A 813 -40.47 22.97 -9.30
CA ALA A 813 -40.96 24.28 -9.74
C ALA A 813 -41.54 25.13 -8.58
N ARG A 814 -42.07 24.50 -7.52
CA ARG A 814 -42.45 25.22 -6.29
C ARG A 814 -41.22 25.61 -5.48
N GLY A 815 -40.17 24.78 -5.45
CA GLY A 815 -38.87 25.12 -4.90
C GLY A 815 -38.26 26.34 -5.57
N GLU A 816 -38.32 26.41 -6.91
CA GLU A 816 -37.88 27.60 -7.68
C GLU A 816 -38.71 28.85 -7.34
N ALA A 817 -40.01 28.70 -7.09
CA ALA A 817 -40.83 29.82 -6.64
C ALA A 817 -40.38 30.34 -5.27
N VAL A 818 -39.98 29.45 -4.35
CA VAL A 818 -39.39 29.83 -3.06
C VAL A 818 -38.05 30.54 -3.24
N LEU A 819 -37.18 30.03 -4.14
CA LEU A 819 -35.94 30.72 -4.51
C LEU A 819 -36.21 32.15 -4.98
N GLY A 820 -37.23 32.37 -5.82
CA GLY A 820 -37.60 33.69 -6.30
C GLY A 820 -38.05 34.69 -5.22
N GLU A 821 -38.37 34.22 -4.01
CA GLU A 821 -38.73 35.06 -2.85
C GLU A 821 -37.54 35.40 -1.95
N MET A 822 -36.42 34.68 -2.09
CA MET A 822 -35.23 34.85 -1.29
C MET A 822 -34.39 36.03 -1.82
N ALA A 823 -33.77 36.76 -0.91
CA ALA A 823 -32.95 37.94 -1.20
C ALA A 823 -31.48 37.76 -0.81
N GLU A 824 -31.18 36.85 0.13
CA GLU A 824 -29.82 36.55 0.57
C GLU A 824 -29.10 35.65 -0.45
N PRO A 825 -28.04 36.13 -1.12
CA PRO A 825 -27.40 35.37 -2.21
C PRO A 825 -26.80 34.03 -1.78
N GLU A 826 -26.31 33.92 -0.55
CA GLU A 826 -25.76 32.67 0.00
C GLU A 826 -26.77 31.51 -0.15
N TYR A 827 -28.00 31.72 0.33
CA TYR A 827 -29.04 30.70 0.30
C TYR A 827 -29.68 30.55 -1.08
N LEU A 828 -29.66 31.59 -1.92
CA LEU A 828 -30.06 31.50 -3.32
C LEU A 828 -29.14 30.54 -4.09
N VAL A 829 -27.83 30.68 -3.94
CA VAL A 829 -26.83 29.81 -4.58
C VAL A 829 -26.97 28.38 -4.08
N LYS A 830 -26.92 28.16 -2.75
CA LYS A 830 -27.05 26.82 -2.14
C LYS A 830 -28.37 26.14 -2.54
N GLY A 831 -29.49 26.86 -2.52
CA GLY A 831 -30.79 26.31 -2.90
C GLY A 831 -30.93 26.05 -4.41
N SER A 832 -30.27 26.83 -5.25
CA SER A 832 -30.27 26.60 -6.71
C SER A 832 -29.46 25.35 -7.06
N ALA A 833 -28.32 25.13 -6.41
CA ALA A 833 -27.51 23.91 -6.55
C ALA A 833 -28.31 22.66 -6.12
N ASP A 834 -28.94 22.68 -4.94
CA ASP A 834 -29.74 21.54 -4.44
C ASP A 834 -30.90 21.18 -5.39
N LEU A 835 -31.59 22.17 -5.97
CA LEU A 835 -32.65 21.91 -6.95
C LEU A 835 -32.10 21.45 -8.31
N ALA A 836 -30.96 22.01 -8.75
CA ALA A 836 -30.33 21.64 -9.99
C ALA A 836 -29.90 20.17 -9.99
N LEU A 837 -29.28 19.69 -8.91
CA LEU A 837 -28.88 18.29 -8.73
C LEU A 837 -30.09 17.35 -8.89
N VAL A 838 -31.23 17.66 -8.26
CA VAL A 838 -32.43 16.83 -8.40
C VAL A 838 -33.05 16.93 -9.80
N TYR A 839 -33.03 18.10 -10.44
CA TYR A 839 -33.46 18.22 -11.83
C TYR A 839 -32.58 17.39 -12.79
N ASP A 840 -31.27 17.36 -12.54
CA ASP A 840 -30.30 16.60 -13.32
C ASP A 840 -30.58 15.10 -13.21
N LEU A 841 -30.72 14.59 -11.98
CA LEU A 841 -31.09 13.20 -11.69
C LEU A 841 -32.41 12.76 -12.36
N LEU A 842 -33.37 13.68 -12.53
CA LEU A 842 -34.65 13.42 -13.20
C LEU A 842 -34.58 13.55 -14.73
N GLY A 843 -33.41 13.86 -15.31
CA GLY A 843 -33.20 14.03 -16.75
C GLY A 843 -33.64 15.40 -17.30
N HIS A 844 -33.84 16.40 -16.43
CA HIS A 844 -34.20 17.77 -16.81
C HIS A 844 -32.96 18.67 -16.98
N TYR A 845 -31.95 18.18 -17.71
CA TYR A 845 -30.62 18.79 -17.86
C TYR A 845 -30.64 20.28 -18.22
N SER A 846 -31.53 20.71 -19.13
CA SER A 846 -31.61 22.13 -19.51
C SER A 846 -32.07 23.05 -18.39
N THR A 847 -32.93 22.55 -17.50
CA THR A 847 -33.42 23.31 -16.34
C THR A 847 -32.35 23.35 -15.26
N ALA A 848 -31.70 22.21 -14.99
CA ALA A 848 -30.57 22.12 -14.07
C ALA A 848 -29.45 23.09 -14.47
N ALA A 849 -29.01 23.05 -15.74
CA ALA A 849 -28.01 23.96 -16.27
C ALA A 849 -28.42 25.45 -16.14
N GLY A 850 -29.70 25.77 -16.39
CA GLY A 850 -30.20 27.14 -16.23
C GLY A 850 -30.21 27.64 -14.78
N LEU A 851 -30.50 26.76 -13.81
CA LEU A 851 -30.38 27.07 -12.39
C LEU A 851 -28.93 27.28 -11.97
N MET A 852 -28.03 26.42 -12.44
CA MET A 852 -26.60 26.54 -12.17
C MET A 852 -26.01 27.82 -12.77
N GLU A 853 -26.36 28.18 -14.01
CA GLU A 853 -25.95 29.46 -14.61
C GLU A 853 -26.47 30.65 -13.79
N GLY A 854 -27.72 30.61 -13.34
CA GLY A 854 -28.30 31.63 -12.47
C GLY A 854 -27.59 31.74 -11.11
N ALA A 855 -27.25 30.60 -10.51
CA ALA A 855 -26.53 30.51 -9.25
C ALA A 855 -25.10 31.08 -9.39
N PHE A 856 -24.41 30.74 -10.48
CA PHE A 856 -23.09 31.29 -10.80
C PHE A 856 -23.11 32.82 -10.90
N VAL A 857 -24.08 33.38 -11.62
CA VAL A 857 -24.24 34.84 -11.74
C VAL A 857 -24.58 35.49 -10.39
N ALA A 858 -25.37 34.82 -9.55
CA ALA A 858 -25.69 35.30 -8.21
C ALA A 858 -24.44 35.30 -7.30
N ALA A 859 -23.62 34.26 -7.35
CA ALA A 859 -22.34 34.16 -6.65
C ALA A 859 -21.37 35.27 -7.10
N GLU A 860 -21.24 35.50 -8.42
CA GLU A 860 -20.42 36.60 -8.95
C GLU A 860 -20.88 37.97 -8.42
N SER A 861 -22.19 38.22 -8.44
CA SER A 861 -22.75 39.48 -7.95
C SER A 861 -22.55 39.67 -6.44
N PHE A 862 -22.64 38.60 -5.66
CA PHE A 862 -22.44 38.65 -4.21
C PHE A 862 -20.96 38.88 -3.86
N GLY A 863 -20.05 38.16 -4.50
CA GLY A 863 -18.62 38.28 -4.26
C GLY A 863 -18.06 39.69 -4.53
N LEU A 864 -18.73 40.54 -5.29
CA LEU A 864 -18.33 41.95 -5.47
C LEU A 864 -18.52 42.81 -4.21
N GLY A 865 -19.33 42.37 -3.25
CA GLY A 865 -19.65 43.13 -2.02
C GLY A 865 -19.48 42.36 -0.71
N ALA A 866 -19.18 41.06 -0.78
CA ALA A 866 -18.92 40.19 0.36
C ALA A 866 -17.43 40.13 0.74
N SER A 867 -17.09 39.45 1.83
CA SER A 867 -15.70 39.10 2.13
C SER A 867 -15.17 38.11 1.09
N ALA A 868 -13.84 38.00 0.99
CA ALA A 868 -13.20 37.03 0.09
C ALA A 868 -13.58 35.59 0.48
N GLU A 869 -13.56 35.28 1.78
CA GLU A 869 -13.98 33.99 2.37
C GLU A 869 -15.41 33.62 1.99
N ASP A 870 -16.39 34.52 2.23
CA ASP A 870 -17.79 34.25 1.91
C ASP A 870 -17.98 34.04 0.40
N GLY A 871 -17.20 34.74 -0.43
CA GLY A 871 -17.22 34.57 -1.88
C GLY A 871 -16.65 33.23 -2.32
N ALA A 872 -15.55 32.80 -1.69
CA ALA A 872 -14.88 31.54 -1.94
C ALA A 872 -15.80 30.35 -1.60
N GLU A 873 -16.46 30.36 -0.42
CA GLU A 873 -17.40 29.31 0.01
C GLU A 873 -18.52 29.07 -1.03
N LEU A 874 -19.07 30.13 -1.63
CA LEU A 874 -20.13 29.97 -2.62
C LEU A 874 -19.66 29.37 -3.93
N PHE A 875 -18.46 29.71 -4.39
CA PHE A 875 -17.90 29.10 -5.59
C PHE A 875 -17.45 27.66 -5.34
N GLU A 876 -17.02 27.33 -4.12
CA GLU A 876 -16.76 25.94 -3.72
C GLU A 876 -18.03 25.07 -3.81
N VAL A 877 -19.16 25.57 -3.28
CA VAL A 877 -20.47 24.89 -3.41
C VAL A 877 -20.84 24.63 -4.87
N LEU A 878 -20.62 25.63 -5.74
CA LEU A 878 -20.91 25.48 -7.18
C LEU A 878 -19.96 24.51 -7.86
N ALA A 879 -18.66 24.56 -7.56
CA ALA A 879 -17.67 23.64 -8.10
C ALA A 879 -18.05 22.18 -7.79
N ARG A 880 -18.40 21.89 -6.53
CA ARG A 880 -18.85 20.56 -6.11
C ARG A 880 -20.13 20.11 -6.80
N ALA A 881 -21.12 21.00 -6.92
CA ALA A 881 -22.37 20.69 -7.60
C ALA A 881 -22.16 20.42 -9.10
N TYR A 882 -21.31 21.19 -9.78
CA TYR A 882 -20.96 20.92 -11.18
C TYR A 882 -20.21 19.59 -11.35
N LEU A 883 -19.27 19.27 -10.44
CA LEU A 883 -18.57 17.99 -10.45
C LEU A 883 -19.53 16.81 -10.25
N GLU A 884 -20.49 16.91 -9.34
CA GLU A 884 -21.51 15.87 -9.11
C GLU A 884 -22.47 15.69 -10.30
N MET A 885 -22.72 16.76 -11.06
CA MET A 885 -23.47 16.72 -12.32
C MET A 885 -22.63 16.29 -13.54
N GLU A 886 -21.34 15.99 -13.35
CA GLU A 886 -20.37 15.68 -14.42
C GLU A 886 -20.23 16.80 -15.48
N ASP A 887 -20.54 18.06 -15.12
CA ASP A 887 -20.32 19.23 -15.96
C ASP A 887 -18.94 19.85 -15.68
N PHE A 888 -17.90 19.20 -16.21
CA PHE A 888 -16.50 19.59 -15.99
C PHE A 888 -16.18 21.02 -16.49
N THR A 889 -16.87 21.51 -17.51
CA THR A 889 -16.68 22.91 -18.00
C THR A 889 -17.25 23.92 -17.01
N GLY A 890 -18.44 23.65 -16.46
CA GLY A 890 -19.02 24.45 -15.39
C GLY A 890 -18.18 24.39 -14.11
N ALA A 891 -17.67 23.20 -13.77
CA ALA A 891 -16.80 22.98 -12.62
C ALA A 891 -15.52 23.80 -12.73
N GLU A 892 -14.78 23.70 -13.84
CA GLU A 892 -13.56 24.47 -14.08
C GLU A 892 -13.80 25.98 -13.90
N ALA A 893 -14.85 26.52 -14.51
CA ALA A 893 -15.19 27.93 -14.37
C ALA A 893 -15.51 28.33 -12.91
N ALA A 894 -16.16 27.46 -12.13
CA ALA A 894 -16.45 27.72 -10.71
C ALA A 894 -15.18 27.62 -9.85
N ILE A 895 -14.32 26.64 -10.13
CA ILE A 895 -13.04 26.45 -9.44
C ILE A 895 -12.10 27.63 -9.68
N GLU A 896 -12.01 28.13 -10.92
CA GLU A 896 -11.23 29.35 -11.22
C GLU A 896 -11.71 30.53 -10.37
N ARG A 897 -13.01 30.71 -10.19
CA ARG A 897 -13.56 31.77 -9.33
C ARG A 897 -13.33 31.50 -7.85
N PHE A 898 -13.40 30.25 -7.42
CA PHE A 898 -13.06 29.87 -6.06
C PHE A 898 -11.59 30.22 -5.76
N ALA A 899 -10.66 29.86 -6.64
CA ALA A 899 -9.25 30.21 -6.54
C ALA A 899 -9.02 31.73 -6.56
N ASP A 900 -9.63 32.46 -7.51
CA ASP A 900 -9.54 33.93 -7.59
C ASP A 900 -10.00 34.63 -6.30
N ARG A 901 -11.04 34.09 -5.64
CA ARG A 901 -11.55 34.62 -4.37
C ARG A 901 -10.65 34.24 -3.21
N SER A 902 -10.11 33.04 -3.23
CA SER A 902 -9.18 32.56 -2.22
C SER A 902 -7.91 33.41 -2.19
N MET A 903 -7.32 33.73 -3.36
CA MET A 903 -6.17 34.65 -3.51
C MET A 903 -6.42 36.11 -3.04
N ALA A 904 -7.64 36.42 -2.61
CA ALA A 904 -8.01 37.74 -2.08
C ALA A 904 -8.28 37.71 -0.56
N ILE A 905 -8.10 36.56 0.10
CA ILE A 905 -8.24 36.41 1.55
C ILE A 905 -7.07 37.07 2.26
N PHE A 906 -5.85 36.85 1.74
CA PHE A 906 -4.62 37.44 2.26
C PHE A 906 -4.07 38.52 1.31
N ASP A 907 -3.71 39.67 1.87
CA ASP A 907 -3.07 40.79 1.17
C ASP A 907 -1.73 41.16 1.84
N GLU A 908 -0.61 40.88 1.17
CA GLU A 908 0.74 41.22 1.64
C GLU A 908 0.90 42.72 1.96
N GLY A 909 0.13 43.60 1.30
CA GLY A 909 0.20 45.05 1.47
C GLY A 909 -0.48 45.59 2.73
N THR A 910 -1.22 44.75 3.46
CA THR A 910 -2.01 45.13 4.64
C THR A 910 -1.17 45.02 5.94
N ASP A 911 -1.35 45.98 6.85
CA ASP A 911 -0.70 46.00 8.17
C ASP A 911 -1.60 45.25 9.18
N TYR A 912 -1.33 43.96 9.38
CA TYR A 912 -2.08 43.09 10.27
C TYR A 912 -1.69 43.29 11.74
N THR A 913 -2.61 42.99 12.65
CA THR A 913 -2.35 43.09 14.10
C THR A 913 -2.45 41.74 14.78
N GLY A 914 -1.39 41.31 15.48
CA GLY A 914 -1.41 40.03 16.19
C GLY A 914 -1.04 38.87 15.27
N ASP A 915 -1.76 37.76 15.37
CA ASP A 915 -1.51 36.54 14.60
C ASP A 915 -2.32 36.52 13.27
N ASP A 916 -3.18 37.52 13.03
CA ASP A 916 -4.08 37.65 11.87
C ASP A 916 -3.36 37.56 10.50
N HIS A 917 -2.06 37.90 10.42
CA HIS A 917 -1.30 37.79 9.17
C HIS A 917 -1.13 36.34 8.72
N ASP A 918 -0.60 35.51 9.63
CA ASP A 918 -0.28 34.12 9.31
C ASP A 918 -1.58 33.30 9.25
N ASP A 919 -2.56 33.56 10.13
CA ASP A 919 -3.87 32.89 10.09
C ASP A 919 -4.58 33.06 8.73
N LEU A 920 -4.60 34.28 8.16
CA LEU A 920 -5.23 34.53 6.86
C LEU A 920 -4.43 33.95 5.69
N ALA A 921 -3.09 33.96 5.76
CA ALA A 921 -2.25 33.32 4.76
C ALA A 921 -2.46 31.79 4.79
N GLU A 922 -2.61 31.19 5.96
CA GLU A 922 -2.93 29.78 6.12
C GLU A 922 -4.29 29.41 5.53
N ASP A 923 -5.32 30.21 5.79
CA ASP A 923 -6.68 30.00 5.25
C ASP A 923 -6.72 30.17 3.72
N GLU A 924 -5.96 31.12 3.17
CA GLU A 924 -5.80 31.26 1.71
C GLU A 924 -5.13 30.02 1.09
N VAL A 925 -4.04 29.53 1.69
CA VAL A 925 -3.34 28.33 1.21
C VAL A 925 -4.25 27.12 1.24
N ASP A 926 -4.98 26.89 2.34
CA ASP A 926 -5.86 25.72 2.48
C ASP A 926 -6.96 25.74 1.40
N ASN A 927 -7.59 26.90 1.16
CA ASN A 927 -8.60 27.04 0.10
C ASN A 927 -8.02 26.85 -1.31
N LEU A 928 -6.79 27.31 -1.57
CA LEU A 928 -6.13 27.10 -2.86
C LEU A 928 -5.78 25.62 -3.08
N LEU A 929 -5.37 24.90 -2.04
CA LEU A 929 -5.12 23.45 -2.14
C LEU A 929 -6.42 22.68 -2.42
N ASP A 930 -7.54 23.05 -1.77
CA ASP A 930 -8.86 22.51 -2.10
C ASP A 930 -9.25 22.80 -3.57
N ALA A 931 -9.01 24.02 -4.05
CA ALA A 931 -9.28 24.41 -5.44
C ALA A 931 -8.42 23.61 -6.43
N ALA A 932 -7.13 23.41 -6.14
CA ALA A 932 -6.24 22.60 -6.95
C ALA A 932 -6.72 21.14 -7.03
N ARG A 933 -7.14 20.54 -5.91
CA ARG A 933 -7.69 19.19 -5.86
C ARG A 933 -8.96 19.06 -6.72
N TYR A 934 -9.90 20.00 -6.61
CA TYR A 934 -11.08 20.02 -7.49
C TYR A 934 -10.71 20.19 -8.96
N MET A 935 -9.64 20.95 -9.27
CA MET A 935 -9.15 21.11 -10.64
C MET A 935 -8.53 19.82 -11.20
N VAL A 936 -7.81 19.04 -10.37
CA VAL A 936 -7.36 17.69 -10.73
C VAL A 936 -8.56 16.78 -10.99
N GLN A 937 -9.59 16.82 -10.15
CA GLN A 937 -10.82 16.04 -10.34
C GLN A 937 -11.57 16.43 -11.63
N ALA A 938 -11.49 17.69 -12.05
CA ALA A 938 -12.03 18.16 -13.33
C ALA A 938 -11.15 17.79 -14.55
N GLY A 939 -10.03 17.09 -14.34
CA GLY A 939 -9.09 16.67 -15.39
C GLY A 939 -8.11 17.75 -15.86
N ASN A 940 -8.08 18.94 -15.25
CA ASN A 940 -7.19 20.03 -15.65
C ASN A 940 -5.96 20.14 -14.73
N ARG A 941 -5.00 19.22 -14.92
CA ARG A 941 -3.73 19.21 -14.17
C ARG A 941 -2.92 20.50 -14.32
N ALA A 942 -2.90 21.11 -15.50
CA ALA A 942 -2.18 22.37 -15.73
C ALA A 942 -2.77 23.54 -14.92
N GLY A 943 -4.11 23.61 -14.80
CA GLY A 943 -4.81 24.56 -13.94
C GLY A 943 -4.52 24.31 -12.46
N ALA A 944 -4.51 23.05 -12.03
CA ALA A 944 -4.15 22.68 -10.66
C ALA A 944 -2.74 23.17 -10.30
N LEU A 945 -1.75 22.94 -11.17
CA LEU A 945 -0.36 23.42 -10.96
C LEU A 945 -0.28 24.94 -10.79
N ALA A 946 -1.05 25.71 -11.56
CA ALA A 946 -1.07 27.16 -11.43
C ALA A 946 -1.66 27.62 -10.08
N ILE A 947 -2.65 26.90 -9.56
CA ILE A 947 -3.24 27.16 -8.24
C ILE A 947 -2.27 26.77 -7.12
N VAL A 948 -1.57 25.63 -7.24
CA VAL A 948 -0.54 25.22 -6.28
C VAL A 948 0.64 26.20 -6.26
N ASP A 949 1.05 26.72 -7.43
CA ASP A 949 2.05 27.79 -7.52
C ASP A 949 1.60 29.05 -6.72
N ALA A 950 0.31 29.42 -6.80
CA ALA A 950 -0.23 30.53 -6.01
C ALA A 950 -0.24 30.24 -4.50
N ALA A 951 -0.64 29.02 -4.10
CA ALA A 951 -0.61 28.59 -2.70
C ALA A 951 0.80 28.66 -2.13
N ARG A 952 1.80 28.23 -2.91
CA ARG A 952 3.21 28.34 -2.55
C ARG A 952 3.65 29.79 -2.36
N ASP A 953 3.32 30.67 -3.30
CA ASP A 953 3.68 32.09 -3.23
C ASP A 953 3.10 32.74 -1.95
N THR A 954 1.88 32.36 -1.55
CA THR A 954 1.26 32.83 -0.30
C THR A 954 1.93 32.21 0.94
N ALA A 955 2.25 30.91 0.92
CA ALA A 955 2.95 30.25 2.02
C ALA A 955 4.34 30.87 2.27
N ASP A 956 5.05 31.30 1.22
CA ASP A 956 6.35 31.98 1.33
C ASP A 956 6.27 33.31 2.10
N GLN A 957 5.08 33.91 2.22
CA GLN A 957 4.85 35.15 2.98
C GLN A 957 4.68 34.91 4.49
N ILE A 958 4.40 33.69 4.94
CA ILE A 958 4.17 33.35 6.35
C ILE A 958 5.43 33.65 7.19
N PHE A 959 5.26 34.42 8.28
CA PHE A 959 6.39 34.85 9.11
C PHE A 959 6.89 33.76 10.04
N VAL A 960 5.99 32.97 10.62
CA VAL A 960 6.36 31.86 11.50
C VAL A 960 6.87 30.69 10.65
N GLU A 961 8.17 30.43 10.71
CA GLU A 961 8.83 29.38 9.93
C GLU A 961 8.19 27.99 10.12
N ALA A 962 7.76 27.64 11.34
CA ALA A 962 7.09 26.37 11.61
C ALA A 962 5.75 26.26 10.87
N THR A 963 4.91 27.29 10.97
CA THR A 963 3.63 27.38 10.25
C THR A 963 3.83 27.35 8.74
N ARG A 964 4.85 28.05 8.22
CA ARG A 964 5.18 27.97 6.78
C ARG A 964 5.52 26.54 6.37
N ILE A 965 6.34 25.83 7.15
CA ILE A 965 6.75 24.47 6.82
C ILE A 965 5.57 23.49 6.89
N GLU A 966 4.66 23.65 7.85
CA GLU A 966 3.41 22.88 7.91
C GLU A 966 2.58 23.02 6.61
N LYS A 967 2.64 24.16 5.91
CA LYS A 967 1.97 24.34 4.61
C LYS A 967 2.69 23.66 3.45
N TYR A 968 4.00 23.45 3.54
CA TYR A 968 4.74 22.65 2.56
C TYR A 968 4.55 21.15 2.78
N VAL A 969 4.47 20.71 4.05
CA VAL A 969 4.30 19.33 4.45
C VAL A 969 3.64 19.19 5.82
N ASP A 970 2.59 18.37 5.91
CA ASP A 970 1.87 18.01 7.15
C ASP A 970 1.32 16.58 7.00
N ASP A 971 1.26 15.79 8.08
CA ASP A 971 0.76 14.41 8.06
C ASP A 971 -0.78 14.29 8.12
N LYS A 972 -1.49 15.40 8.30
CA LYS A 972 -2.94 15.45 8.57
C LYS A 972 -3.71 16.43 7.68
N LYS A 973 -3.03 17.19 6.82
CA LYS A 973 -3.63 18.21 5.98
C LYS A 973 -3.08 18.14 4.57
N ASP A 974 -3.87 18.60 3.61
CA ASP A 974 -3.37 18.86 2.26
C ASP A 974 -2.25 19.91 2.35
N HIS A 975 -1.19 19.71 1.56
CA HIS A 975 0.01 20.54 1.61
C HIS A 975 0.60 20.72 0.21
N ILE A 976 1.45 21.74 0.04
CA ILE A 976 1.95 22.16 -1.28
C ILE A 976 2.71 21.04 -2.02
N VAL A 977 3.56 20.28 -1.31
CA VAL A 977 4.29 19.16 -1.93
C VAL A 977 3.33 18.09 -2.47
N GLY A 978 2.27 17.76 -1.71
CA GLY A 978 1.22 16.83 -2.13
C GLY A 978 0.44 17.38 -3.32
N GLY A 979 0.07 18.67 -3.30
CA GLY A 979 -0.61 19.32 -4.41
C GLY A 979 0.16 19.27 -5.73
N TYR A 980 1.49 19.43 -5.73
CA TYR A 980 2.31 19.24 -6.94
C TYR A 980 2.34 17.77 -7.38
N ALA A 981 2.47 16.84 -6.43
CA ALA A 981 2.51 15.41 -6.72
C ALA A 981 1.18 14.91 -7.32
N ASP A 982 0.05 15.29 -6.72
CA ASP A 982 -1.31 14.95 -7.19
C ASP A 982 -1.60 15.55 -8.58
N ALA A 983 -1.07 16.74 -8.85
CA ALA A 983 -1.16 17.37 -10.17
C ALA A 983 -0.17 16.79 -11.21
N GLY A 984 0.71 15.87 -10.80
CA GLY A 984 1.66 15.17 -11.66
C GLY A 984 3.03 15.84 -11.88
N ASP A 985 3.34 16.96 -11.21
CA ASP A 985 4.64 17.64 -11.31
C ASP A 985 5.58 17.19 -10.18
N MET A 986 6.05 15.94 -10.33
CA MET A 986 6.88 15.26 -9.34
C MET A 986 8.28 15.88 -9.20
N GLU A 987 8.80 16.49 -10.26
CA GLU A 987 10.11 17.15 -10.24
C GLU A 987 10.08 18.38 -9.31
N ARG A 988 9.06 19.25 -9.46
CA ARG A 988 8.91 20.40 -8.54
C ARG A 988 8.61 19.96 -7.12
N ALA A 989 7.79 18.92 -6.94
CA ALA A 989 7.51 18.37 -5.61
C ALA A 989 8.82 17.94 -4.92
N LEU A 990 9.69 17.21 -5.63
CA LEU A 990 10.97 16.72 -5.12
C LEU A 990 11.97 17.85 -4.85
N ASP A 991 12.04 18.85 -5.73
CA ASP A 991 12.86 20.04 -5.52
C ASP A 991 12.46 20.79 -4.24
N LEU A 992 11.15 20.93 -3.99
CA LEU A 992 10.63 21.57 -2.78
C LEU A 992 10.92 20.73 -1.55
N ALA A 993 10.68 19.42 -1.59
CA ALA A 993 11.01 18.50 -0.51
C ALA A 993 12.50 18.61 -0.14
N ASN A 994 13.40 18.62 -1.12
CA ASN A 994 14.85 18.75 -0.91
C ASN A 994 15.26 20.12 -0.35
N ALA A 995 14.47 21.17 -0.60
CA ALA A 995 14.70 22.50 -0.04
C ALA A 995 14.31 22.60 1.46
N ILE A 996 13.53 21.65 1.99
CA ILE A 996 13.11 21.66 3.40
C ILE A 996 14.35 21.43 4.31
N PRO A 997 14.63 22.35 5.25
CA PRO A 997 15.87 22.34 6.02
C PRO A 997 15.90 21.25 7.10
N TYR A 998 14.75 20.87 7.65
CA TYR A 998 14.63 19.87 8.71
C TYR A 998 14.47 18.48 8.10
N ALA A 999 15.23 17.50 8.61
CA ALA A 999 15.26 16.16 8.05
C ALA A 999 13.93 15.43 8.20
N GLU A 1000 13.26 15.55 9.35
CA GLU A 1000 11.95 14.91 9.60
C GLU A 1000 10.90 15.40 8.60
N ASP A 1001 10.74 16.73 8.47
CA ASP A 1001 9.80 17.34 7.51
C ASP A 1001 10.15 16.99 6.05
N ARG A 1002 11.45 16.98 5.70
CA ARG A 1002 11.90 16.54 4.37
C ARG A 1002 11.54 15.08 4.10
N TYR A 1003 11.69 14.19 5.09
CA TYR A 1003 11.32 12.78 4.94
C TYR A 1003 9.82 12.61 4.78
N LEU A 1004 9.00 13.38 5.52
CA LEU A 1004 7.55 13.42 5.31
C LEU A 1004 7.19 13.89 3.89
N ALA A 1005 7.90 14.89 3.36
CA ALA A 1005 7.65 15.40 2.02
C ALA A 1005 8.03 14.37 0.94
N ILE A 1006 9.19 13.72 1.09
CA ILE A 1006 9.60 12.63 0.19
C ILE A 1006 8.62 11.45 0.28
N GLN A 1007 8.10 11.15 1.47
CA GLN A 1007 7.08 10.13 1.66
C GLN A 1007 5.79 10.46 0.90
N ALA A 1008 5.25 11.68 1.03
CA ALA A 1008 4.05 12.08 0.31
C ALA A 1008 4.22 11.94 -1.22
N ILE A 1009 5.39 12.31 -1.75
CA ILE A 1009 5.70 12.14 -3.19
C ILE A 1009 5.76 10.66 -3.57
N ALA A 1010 6.42 9.84 -2.75
CA ALA A 1010 6.55 8.42 -3.03
C ALA A 1010 5.20 7.68 -2.91
N GLU A 1011 4.32 8.09 -1.99
CA GLU A 1011 2.94 7.61 -1.89
C GLU A 1011 2.13 7.98 -3.13
N ALA A 1012 2.23 9.23 -3.61
CA ALA A 1012 1.57 9.66 -4.85
C ALA A 1012 2.06 8.87 -6.07
N PHE A 1013 3.36 8.57 -6.16
CA PHE A 1013 3.88 7.65 -7.18
C PHE A 1013 3.30 6.24 -7.02
N ALA A 1014 3.31 5.68 -5.81
CA ALA A 1014 2.84 4.31 -5.58
C ALA A 1014 1.34 4.13 -5.85
N GLN A 1015 0.54 5.19 -5.69
CA GLN A 1015 -0.90 5.20 -5.88
C GLN A 1015 -1.34 5.78 -7.23
N GLN A 1016 -0.40 6.06 -8.14
CA GLN A 1016 -0.70 6.65 -9.43
C GLN A 1016 -1.67 5.77 -10.24
N ASP A 1017 -2.80 6.35 -10.63
CA ASP A 1017 -3.83 5.69 -11.43
C ASP A 1017 -4.40 6.68 -12.45
N ALA A 1018 -4.15 6.41 -13.75
CA ALA A 1018 -4.68 7.22 -14.84
C ALA A 1018 -6.19 7.01 -15.08
N PHE A 1019 -6.78 5.93 -14.56
CA PHE A 1019 -8.16 5.51 -14.83
C PHE A 1019 -8.95 5.20 -13.54
N ALA A 1020 -8.98 6.15 -12.59
CA ALA A 1020 -9.56 5.96 -11.25
C ALA A 1020 -11.03 5.44 -11.21
N ASP A 1021 -11.81 5.65 -12.27
CA ASP A 1021 -13.20 5.18 -12.36
C ASP A 1021 -13.34 3.69 -12.75
N THR A 1022 -12.23 3.03 -13.10
CA THR A 1022 -12.23 1.62 -13.51
C THR A 1022 -10.96 0.89 -13.09
N TRP A 1023 -11.10 -0.32 -12.57
CA TRP A 1023 -9.95 -1.15 -12.18
C TRP A 1023 -9.24 -1.82 -13.38
N VAL A 1024 -9.78 -1.64 -14.60
CA VAL A 1024 -9.38 -2.36 -15.82
C VAL A 1024 -8.01 -1.94 -16.34
N ALA A 1025 -7.55 -0.72 -16.04
CA ALA A 1025 -6.22 -0.23 -16.39
C ALA A 1025 -5.81 0.85 -15.39
N ASN A 1026 -4.52 1.21 -15.33
CA ASN A 1026 -4.03 2.26 -14.44
C ASN A 1026 -2.88 3.11 -15.00
N VAL A 1027 -2.35 2.77 -16.18
CA VAL A 1027 -1.20 3.45 -16.79
C VAL A 1027 -1.58 3.99 -18.16
N ASP A 1028 -1.28 5.26 -18.36
CA ASP A 1028 -1.39 6.06 -19.59
C ASP A 1028 -0.17 7.00 -19.57
N THR A 1029 0.85 6.67 -20.36
CA THR A 1029 2.15 7.33 -20.28
C THR A 1029 2.14 8.72 -20.94
N ASP A 1030 1.41 8.91 -22.03
CA ASP A 1030 1.34 10.17 -22.77
C ASP A 1030 0.12 11.06 -22.40
N GLY A 1031 -0.86 10.49 -21.69
CA GLY A 1031 -2.03 11.17 -21.16
C GLY A 1031 -3.13 11.39 -22.21
N ASP A 1032 -3.17 10.60 -23.29
CA ASP A 1032 -4.18 10.73 -24.34
C ASP A 1032 -5.54 10.09 -23.98
N GLY A 1033 -5.62 9.41 -22.84
CA GLY A 1033 -6.79 8.72 -22.32
C GLY A 1033 -6.92 7.26 -22.78
N ARG A 1034 -5.88 6.69 -23.41
CA ARG A 1034 -5.79 5.28 -23.77
C ARG A 1034 -4.81 4.56 -22.85
N PRO A 1035 -5.15 3.36 -22.34
CA PRO A 1035 -4.22 2.62 -21.51
C PRO A 1035 -3.07 2.01 -22.31
N ASP A 1036 -1.85 2.14 -21.78
CA ASP A 1036 -0.67 1.41 -22.26
C ASP A 1036 -0.90 -0.11 -22.20
N PHE A 1037 -1.60 -0.58 -21.15
CA PHE A 1037 -1.96 -1.99 -20.95
C PHE A 1037 -3.14 -2.14 -19.97
N PHE A 1038 -3.84 -3.27 -20.08
CA PHE A 1038 -4.91 -3.67 -19.16
C PHE A 1038 -4.39 -4.45 -17.95
N ASN A 1039 -5.12 -4.37 -16.85
CA ASN A 1039 -4.91 -5.15 -15.64
C ASN A 1039 -4.91 -6.66 -15.96
N PRO A 1040 -3.95 -7.46 -15.46
CA PRO A 1040 -3.89 -8.90 -15.71
C PRO A 1040 -5.14 -9.70 -15.32
N LEU A 1041 -5.93 -9.18 -14.38
CA LEU A 1041 -7.16 -9.82 -13.91
C LEU A 1041 -8.39 -9.36 -14.69
N ALA A 1042 -8.28 -8.34 -15.54
CA ALA A 1042 -9.39 -7.84 -16.36
C ALA A 1042 -9.81 -8.88 -17.40
N SER A 1043 -11.09 -9.24 -17.41
CA SER A 1043 -11.64 -10.11 -18.46
C SER A 1043 -11.98 -9.31 -19.72
N GLU A 1044 -12.17 -10.00 -20.85
CA GLU A 1044 -12.66 -9.36 -22.08
C GLU A 1044 -14.02 -8.66 -21.86
N GLU A 1045 -14.86 -9.17 -20.95
CA GLU A 1045 -16.14 -8.55 -20.61
C GLU A 1045 -15.94 -7.24 -19.84
N ASP A 1046 -14.98 -7.20 -18.92
CA ASP A 1046 -14.64 -5.99 -18.15
C ASP A 1046 -14.06 -4.91 -19.06
N ILE A 1047 -13.14 -5.29 -19.96
CA ILE A 1047 -12.56 -4.37 -20.95
C ILE A 1047 -13.65 -3.77 -21.84
N LEU A 1048 -14.55 -4.60 -22.39
CA LEU A 1048 -15.67 -4.13 -23.20
C LEU A 1048 -16.64 -3.23 -22.43
N ALA A 1049 -16.89 -3.53 -21.15
CA ALA A 1049 -17.76 -2.72 -20.30
C ALA A 1049 -17.13 -1.36 -19.94
N SER A 1050 -15.80 -1.31 -19.81
CA SER A 1050 -15.07 -0.06 -19.54
C SER A 1050 -15.08 0.92 -20.71
N GLY A 1051 -15.13 0.41 -21.95
CA GLY A 1051 -15.04 1.22 -23.16
C GLY A 1051 -13.64 1.71 -23.51
N LEU A 1052 -12.61 1.29 -22.76
CA LEU A 1052 -11.21 1.60 -23.04
C LEU A 1052 -10.67 0.78 -24.23
N GLU A 1053 -9.78 1.39 -25.00
CA GLU A 1053 -9.06 0.76 -26.12
C GLU A 1053 -7.56 0.87 -25.86
N LEU A 1054 -6.82 -0.23 -26.09
CA LEU A 1054 -5.36 -0.27 -25.91
C LEU A 1054 -4.69 0.81 -26.78
N ASP A 1055 -3.67 1.47 -26.24
CA ASP A 1055 -2.87 2.42 -27.00
C ASP A 1055 -1.95 1.72 -28.02
N GLU A 1056 -1.80 2.27 -29.23
CA GLU A 1056 -0.90 1.73 -30.25
C GLU A 1056 0.45 2.47 -30.31
N ASP A 1057 0.61 3.57 -29.55
CA ASP A 1057 1.73 4.53 -29.57
C ASP A 1057 1.94 5.13 -28.16
N SER A 1058 2.41 4.31 -27.22
CA SER A 1058 2.30 4.59 -25.76
C SER A 1058 3.10 5.83 -25.28
N ASP A 1059 4.01 6.39 -26.09
CA ASP A 1059 4.73 7.63 -25.78
C ASP A 1059 4.36 8.83 -26.66
N GLY A 1060 3.43 8.62 -27.61
CA GLY A 1060 2.88 9.65 -28.48
C GLY A 1060 3.88 10.25 -29.49
N ASP A 1061 4.98 9.58 -29.79
CA ASP A 1061 6.01 10.08 -30.71
C ASP A 1061 5.65 9.87 -32.21
N GLY A 1062 4.63 9.06 -32.47
CA GLY A 1062 4.10 8.75 -33.80
C GLY A 1062 4.68 7.48 -34.42
N ILE A 1063 5.45 6.67 -33.67
CA ILE A 1063 5.96 5.35 -34.05
C ILE A 1063 5.20 4.29 -33.25
N SER A 1064 4.46 3.42 -33.93
CA SER A 1064 3.69 2.39 -33.23
C SER A 1064 4.57 1.44 -32.40
N ASP A 1065 4.11 1.06 -31.21
CA ASP A 1065 4.74 0.11 -30.27
C ASP A 1065 5.17 -1.24 -30.90
N ALA A 1066 4.57 -1.62 -32.03
CA ALA A 1066 4.91 -2.83 -32.76
C ALA A 1066 6.19 -2.71 -33.62
N GLU A 1067 6.59 -1.48 -33.94
CA GLU A 1067 7.76 -1.13 -34.74
C GLU A 1067 8.79 -0.31 -33.96
N ASP A 1068 8.37 0.27 -32.83
CA ASP A 1068 9.23 1.10 -32.01
C ASP A 1068 10.19 0.27 -31.14
N LEU A 1069 11.45 0.71 -31.15
CA LEU A 1069 12.49 0.16 -30.29
C LEU A 1069 12.50 0.83 -28.92
N ARG A 1070 11.80 1.95 -28.72
CA ARG A 1070 11.69 2.65 -27.45
C ARG A 1070 10.23 3.01 -27.09
N PRO A 1071 9.29 2.04 -26.97
CA PRO A 1071 7.83 2.28 -26.92
C PRO A 1071 7.29 3.11 -25.75
N LEU A 1072 8.14 3.60 -24.85
CA LEU A 1072 7.74 4.42 -23.71
C LEU A 1072 8.62 5.70 -23.63
N PHE A 1073 9.38 6.03 -24.68
CA PHE A 1073 10.34 7.12 -24.68
C PHE A 1073 10.37 7.81 -26.06
N ALA A 1074 9.72 8.98 -26.11
CA ALA A 1074 9.59 9.75 -27.33
C ALA A 1074 10.94 10.23 -27.92
N ASP A 1075 11.12 10.02 -29.23
CA ASP A 1075 12.37 10.25 -29.99
C ASP A 1075 12.79 11.71 -30.27
#